data_AF-A0A6S6UA69-F1
#
_entry.id   AF-A0A6S6UA69-F1
#
_cell.length_a   1.000
_cell.length_b   1.000
_cell.length_c   1.000
_cell.angle_alpha   90.00
_cell.angle_beta   90.00
_cell.angle_gamma   90.00
#
_symmetry.space_group_name_H-M   'P 1'
#
loop_
_entity.id
_entity.type
_entity.pdbx_description
1 polymer ?
#
loop_
_entity_poly.entity_id
_entity_poly.type
_entity_poly.pdbx_seq_one_letter_code
_entity_poly.pdbx_strand_id
1 'polypeptide(L)'
;MKFFLSTLFIKGTLGLLIAYSATGKAIADTLPLPPGIPAPSFVNDMVEIGSSGNSDDSTGYGGVAYKYRVSQTQITVQDWVDFLNNIGVTGADDLGLGPMTTSHSDCDNGWCYSPFEYSGGQWRVIAFNQSGMNLDASEAANLPIDWLSLNNVARYLNWLSTGDIDTGAFTFTNDGGPEGNWPIASFNGAYPGPRLPLEDELYKAMYRDSNSNTYYDYPLGSNSMASATSDVNSGLHDSNIGSALLNVFNNGGGLYAQVGQETGNSWGILDAGGNRHETTLNPGATTTTILRGAASFGALGDSHKTARQSLDAGRRYISIGYRVWMGVSDPSGVISITKQVTGGTDNQQFTVSLDCTGTLYDVSNIQISHGETWESDAIPAGTSCSVTETAPAAPNGFTYGAPVIAPSTVTVGNGTTTVVTVTNPLQTVQAGEGNLRITKDVTGAPAGFVSPDFSITVTCSGNVAEQTITLEDGESQTIEDIPAGTTCTITEPTQPAPPSGYSYATPDIVPSSVTIQGSQTVSVIVTNPLDGDCAINQPVITPHCYNNGTSDSADDTFGFRINTTGNFVATMYDIRGAIDVDDVPYDSESGIYGNFLISDGNVNINLADQDEAACQLNDLIITAPQSCSTTPACEVVTNTASVTAVNEADQDITNNTGDATLRVNCDDTQIDLSLTKTASETTVQRGSVVTYTLTLENQSSELGTGIAVRDELPAGITYISHIPSQGTYDVATGIWQVGDVQGQEQATLIITVSVD
;
A
#
# COMPACT_ATOMS: atom_id res chain seq x y z
N MET A 1 18.68 62.08 -35.15
CA MET A 1 18.41 61.75 -36.58
C MET A 1 18.13 60.25 -36.64
N LYS A 2 16.95 59.86 -37.13
CA LYS A 2 16.47 58.46 -37.28
C LYS A 2 17.28 57.68 -38.33
N PHE A 3 17.38 56.36 -38.17
CA PHE A 3 17.01 55.25 -39.10
C PHE A 3 17.59 53.92 -38.48
N PHE A 4 16.85 52.91 -37.98
CA PHE A 4 15.95 51.88 -38.60
C PHE A 4 16.63 51.15 -39.77
N LEU A 5 16.71 49.82 -39.96
CA LEU A 5 16.02 48.56 -39.55
C LEU A 5 17.12 47.43 -39.59
N SER A 6 17.01 46.19 -39.14
CA SER A 6 15.96 45.18 -39.35
C SER A 6 16.21 43.90 -38.53
N THR A 7 15.09 43.32 -38.12
CA THR A 7 14.81 42.03 -37.50
C THR A 7 15.32 40.82 -38.29
N LEU A 8 15.81 39.78 -37.61
CA LEU A 8 15.67 38.39 -38.05
C LEU A 8 15.38 37.49 -36.84
N PHE A 9 14.09 37.18 -36.66
CA PHE A 9 13.61 36.07 -35.85
C PHE A 9 13.91 34.77 -36.62
N ILE A 10 14.60 33.82 -35.98
CA ILE A 10 14.51 32.41 -36.34
C ILE A 10 14.04 31.65 -35.10
N LYS A 11 12.74 31.31 -35.09
CA LYS A 11 12.21 30.18 -34.33
C LYS A 11 12.65 28.91 -35.07
N GLY A 12 13.39 28.05 -34.39
CA GLY A 12 13.77 26.73 -34.87
C GLY A 12 14.42 25.96 -33.73
N THR A 13 13.71 24.93 -33.28
CA THR A 13 14.09 23.89 -32.33
C THR A 13 15.61 23.77 -32.09
N LEU A 14 16.09 24.27 -30.96
CA LEU A 14 17.44 23.96 -30.49
C LEU A 14 17.29 22.92 -29.38
N GLY A 15 17.57 21.67 -29.73
CA GLY A 15 18.09 20.74 -28.73
C GLY A 15 19.30 21.37 -28.06
N LEU A 16 19.41 21.16 -26.76
CA LEU A 16 20.44 21.65 -25.86
C LEU A 16 21.83 21.72 -26.55
N LEU A 17 22.20 22.88 -27.08
CA LEU A 17 23.54 23.13 -27.60
C LEU A 17 24.35 23.65 -26.41
N ILE A 18 25.12 22.76 -25.78
CA ILE A 18 26.13 23.14 -24.80
C ILE A 18 27.11 24.03 -25.55
N ALA A 19 27.04 25.34 -25.32
CA ALA A 19 28.05 26.25 -25.80
C ALA A 19 29.33 25.96 -25.03
N TYR A 20 30.45 25.83 -25.75
CA TYR A 20 31.76 25.56 -25.19
C TYR A 20 32.57 26.86 -25.15
N SER A 21 33.33 27.06 -24.09
CA SER A 21 34.34 28.13 -24.05
C SER A 21 35.41 27.87 -25.12
N ALA A 22 36.25 28.87 -25.40
CA ALA A 22 37.38 28.70 -26.33
C ALA A 22 38.37 27.58 -25.91
N THR A 23 38.27 27.08 -24.68
CA THR A 23 39.06 25.96 -24.13
C THR A 23 38.38 24.60 -24.23
N GLY A 24 37.20 24.50 -24.87
CA GLY A 24 36.52 23.22 -25.08
C GLY A 24 35.86 22.63 -23.83
N LYS A 25 35.69 23.44 -22.77
CA LYS A 25 34.87 23.10 -21.58
C LYS A 25 33.48 23.72 -21.69
N ALA A 26 32.46 23.07 -21.16
CA ALA A 26 31.10 23.60 -21.23
C ALA A 26 31.07 24.98 -20.56
N ILE A 27 30.35 25.96 -21.13
CA ILE A 27 30.20 27.30 -20.50
C ILE A 27 29.57 27.17 -19.10
N ALA A 28 28.80 26.10 -18.87
CA ALA A 28 28.30 25.75 -17.56
C ALA A 28 29.43 25.49 -16.53
N ASP A 29 30.60 25.01 -16.90
CA ASP A 29 31.69 24.68 -15.95
C ASP A 29 32.64 25.86 -15.68
N THR A 30 32.27 27.06 -16.13
CA THR A 30 33.09 28.28 -15.99
C THR A 30 32.54 29.20 -14.91
N LEU A 31 33.42 29.90 -14.20
CA LEU A 31 33.06 30.96 -13.27
C LEU A 31 32.63 32.20 -14.08
N PRO A 32 31.39 32.70 -13.93
CA PRO A 32 30.96 33.92 -14.60
C PRO A 32 31.66 35.12 -13.95
N LEU A 33 32.28 35.97 -14.78
CA LEU A 33 32.96 37.18 -14.34
C LEU A 33 32.30 38.45 -14.92
N PRO A 34 32.22 39.54 -14.14
CA PRO A 34 31.86 40.86 -14.67
C PRO A 34 32.84 41.32 -15.78
N PRO A 35 32.40 42.18 -16.71
CA PRO A 35 33.27 42.73 -17.74
C PRO A 35 34.47 43.49 -17.14
N GLY A 36 35.69 43.16 -17.59
CA GLY A 36 36.92 43.83 -17.17
C GLY A 36 37.65 43.21 -15.99
N ILE A 37 37.08 42.16 -15.39
CA ILE A 37 37.74 41.36 -14.34
C ILE A 37 38.68 40.34 -15.00
N PRO A 38 39.98 40.30 -14.63
CA PRO A 38 40.91 39.28 -15.10
C PRO A 38 40.43 37.89 -14.73
N ALA A 39 40.56 36.95 -15.67
CA ALA A 39 40.22 35.55 -15.43
C ALA A 39 41.22 34.91 -14.45
N PRO A 40 40.78 34.43 -13.27
CA PRO A 40 41.65 33.68 -12.39
C PRO A 40 41.99 32.31 -12.99
N SER A 41 43.04 31.68 -12.46
CA SER A 41 43.59 30.40 -12.91
C SER A 41 42.55 29.27 -12.96
N PHE A 42 41.62 29.25 -12.00
CA PHE A 42 40.55 28.26 -11.88
C PHE A 42 39.25 28.65 -12.62
N VAL A 43 39.22 29.74 -13.40
CA VAL A 43 37.98 30.24 -14.03
C VAL A 43 37.26 29.20 -14.88
N ASN A 44 38.02 28.32 -15.52
CA ASN A 44 37.47 27.23 -16.34
C ASN A 44 37.41 25.92 -15.56
N ASP A 45 37.88 25.88 -14.32
CA ASP A 45 38.06 24.66 -13.55
C ASP A 45 37.15 24.61 -12.33
N MET A 46 35.86 24.88 -12.56
CA MET A 46 34.83 24.64 -11.54
C MET A 46 34.32 23.20 -11.62
N VAL A 47 34.21 22.56 -10.47
CA VAL A 47 33.67 21.21 -10.28
C VAL A 47 32.25 21.33 -9.75
N GLU A 48 31.28 20.70 -10.42
CA GLU A 48 29.89 20.62 -9.94
C GLU A 48 29.74 19.49 -8.92
N ILE A 49 29.22 19.83 -7.74
CA ILE A 49 28.87 18.87 -6.70
C ILE A 49 27.36 18.63 -6.74
N GLY A 50 26.99 17.44 -7.22
CA GLY A 50 25.60 17.03 -7.49
C GLY A 50 24.91 16.34 -6.31
N SER A 51 23.81 15.61 -6.59
CA SER A 51 23.00 14.87 -5.60
C SER A 51 22.27 15.76 -4.58
N SER A 52 21.45 16.69 -5.06
CA SER A 52 20.55 17.52 -4.24
C SER A 52 19.62 16.68 -3.37
N GLY A 53 19.45 17.07 -2.11
CA GLY A 53 18.54 16.41 -1.17
C GLY A 53 19.11 15.15 -0.50
N ASN A 54 20.42 14.94 -0.58
CA ASN A 54 21.05 13.85 0.16
C ASN A 54 20.95 14.10 1.67
N SER A 55 20.87 13.02 2.45
CA SER A 55 20.89 13.11 3.91
C SER A 55 22.29 13.36 4.45
N ASP A 56 22.34 13.84 5.69
CA ASP A 56 23.56 13.89 6.49
C ASP A 56 24.15 12.50 6.69
N ASP A 57 25.46 12.44 6.88
CA ASP A 57 26.12 11.21 7.31
C ASP A 57 25.97 10.99 8.84
N SER A 58 26.63 9.96 9.38
CA SER A 58 26.59 9.65 10.81
C SER A 58 27.14 10.74 11.74
N THR A 59 27.89 11.71 11.22
CA THR A 59 28.39 12.87 11.97
C THR A 59 27.40 14.03 12.02
N GLY A 60 26.29 13.94 11.27
CA GLY A 60 25.27 14.98 11.19
C GLY A 60 25.61 16.10 10.20
N TYR A 61 26.49 15.84 9.23
CA TYR A 61 26.87 16.80 8.19
C TYR A 61 26.75 16.23 6.79
N GLY A 62 26.69 17.12 5.81
CA GLY A 62 26.77 16.81 4.39
C GLY A 62 25.44 16.80 3.65
N GLY A 63 24.31 16.95 4.35
CA GLY A 63 23.00 17.07 3.75
C GLY A 63 22.83 18.41 3.03
N VAL A 64 22.84 18.39 1.68
CA VAL A 64 22.68 19.61 0.88
C VAL A 64 21.54 19.44 -0.12
N ALA A 65 20.54 20.30 -0.01
CA ALA A 65 19.30 20.25 -0.79
C ALA A 65 19.44 20.73 -2.26
N TYR A 66 20.61 21.22 -2.65
CA TYR A 66 20.85 21.84 -3.94
C TYR A 66 22.25 21.51 -4.48
N LYS A 67 22.48 21.84 -5.75
CA LYS A 67 23.79 21.73 -6.38
C LYS A 67 24.61 23.01 -6.18
N TYR A 68 25.91 22.85 -6.12
CA TYR A 68 26.85 23.96 -6.05
C TYR A 68 28.12 23.61 -6.81
N ARG A 69 28.96 24.62 -7.03
CA ARG A 69 30.25 24.45 -7.68
C ARG A 69 31.37 24.93 -6.78
N VAL A 70 32.51 24.30 -6.96
CA VAL A 70 33.74 24.56 -6.22
C VAL A 70 34.91 24.60 -7.19
N SER A 71 35.83 25.56 -7.03
CA SER A 71 37.04 25.58 -7.85
C SER A 71 37.88 24.32 -7.60
N GLN A 72 38.38 23.72 -8.68
CA GLN A 72 39.12 22.46 -8.66
C GLN A 72 40.38 22.57 -7.79
N THR A 73 41.01 23.74 -7.76
CA THR A 73 42.18 24.08 -6.94
C THR A 73 41.88 25.20 -5.95
N GLN A 74 42.76 25.36 -4.96
CA GLN A 74 42.79 26.53 -4.09
C GLN A 74 43.20 27.78 -4.89
N ILE A 75 42.82 28.96 -4.39
CA ILE A 75 43.20 30.26 -4.96
C ILE A 75 44.73 30.36 -4.91
N THR A 76 45.34 30.78 -6.01
CA THR A 76 46.80 30.86 -6.12
C THR A 76 47.35 32.22 -5.70
N VAL A 77 48.65 32.29 -5.46
CA VAL A 77 49.35 33.57 -5.24
C VAL A 77 49.19 34.50 -6.44
N GLN A 78 49.23 33.98 -7.67
CA GLN A 78 49.04 34.77 -8.87
C GLN A 78 47.64 35.40 -8.94
N ASP A 79 46.60 34.63 -8.62
CA ASP A 79 45.22 35.13 -8.60
C ASP A 79 45.06 36.31 -7.64
N TRP A 80 45.71 36.24 -6.47
CA TRP A 80 45.71 37.31 -5.49
C TRP A 80 46.48 38.55 -5.97
N VAL A 81 47.65 38.36 -6.59
CA VAL A 81 48.44 39.47 -7.17
C VAL A 81 47.66 40.19 -8.27
N ASP A 82 46.95 39.46 -9.12
CA ASP A 82 46.12 40.03 -10.18
C ASP A 82 44.95 40.83 -9.62
N PHE A 83 44.32 40.34 -8.54
CA PHE A 83 43.32 41.09 -7.79
C PHE A 83 43.86 42.41 -7.27
N LEU A 84 44.97 42.39 -6.52
CA LEU A 84 45.56 43.60 -5.92
C LEU A 84 45.90 44.65 -6.97
N ASN A 85 46.45 44.22 -8.12
CA ASN A 85 46.74 45.09 -9.24
C ASN A 85 45.47 45.68 -9.88
N ASN A 86 44.39 44.90 -9.95
CA ASN A 86 43.14 45.35 -10.58
C ASN A 86 42.41 46.40 -9.74
N ILE A 87 42.36 46.22 -8.40
CA ILE A 87 41.74 47.19 -7.50
C ILE A 87 42.66 48.38 -7.16
N GLY A 88 43.89 48.38 -7.68
CA GLY A 88 44.82 49.50 -7.55
C GLY A 88 45.44 49.65 -6.16
N VAL A 89 45.58 48.56 -5.39
CA VAL A 89 46.28 48.59 -4.09
C VAL A 89 47.74 48.95 -4.33
N THR A 90 48.26 49.93 -3.59
CA THR A 90 49.68 50.31 -3.65
C THR A 90 50.50 49.63 -2.55
N GLY A 91 51.83 49.63 -2.67
CA GLY A 91 52.74 49.02 -1.68
C GLY A 91 52.75 49.63 -0.27
N ALA A 92 51.96 50.69 -0.02
CA ALA A 92 51.69 51.19 1.34
C ALA A 92 50.68 50.31 2.10
N ASP A 93 49.99 49.39 1.39
CA ASP A 93 48.92 48.54 1.90
C ASP A 93 47.80 49.32 2.64
N ASP A 94 47.39 50.44 2.05
CA ASP A 94 46.38 51.35 2.65
C ASP A 94 45.02 50.65 2.89
N LEU A 95 44.75 49.57 2.15
CA LEU A 95 43.56 48.73 2.32
C LEU A 95 43.79 47.54 3.26
N GLY A 96 45.01 47.20 3.68
CA GLY A 96 45.27 46.01 4.50
C GLY A 96 45.04 44.68 3.76
N LEU A 97 45.23 44.64 2.44
CA LEU A 97 45.06 43.47 1.55
C LEU A 97 46.40 42.94 0.98
N GLY A 98 47.48 43.71 1.15
CA GLY A 98 48.83 43.36 0.75
C GLY A 98 49.51 42.37 1.71
N PRO A 99 50.72 41.90 1.33
CA PRO A 99 51.55 41.09 2.19
C PRO A 99 52.14 41.98 3.29
N MET A 100 52.29 41.44 4.50
CA MET A 100 53.02 42.16 5.54
C MET A 100 54.49 42.24 5.16
N THR A 101 55.02 43.45 5.08
CA THR A 101 56.47 43.68 4.94
C THR A 101 57.22 43.12 6.16
N THR A 102 58.49 42.76 5.96
CA THR A 102 59.32 41.83 6.75
C THR A 102 59.67 42.23 8.19
N SER A 103 58.82 42.94 8.93
CA SER A 103 59.11 43.37 10.30
C SER A 103 57.88 43.48 11.21
N HIS A 104 57.06 42.42 11.32
CA HIS A 104 55.99 42.38 12.33
C HIS A 104 56.14 41.24 13.32
N SER A 105 55.82 41.54 14.59
CA SER A 105 55.72 40.64 15.73
C SER A 105 54.63 39.57 15.59
N ASP A 106 53.82 39.67 14.54
CA ASP A 106 52.61 38.87 14.33
C ASP A 106 52.87 37.67 13.43
N CYS A 107 54.08 37.49 12.91
CA CYS A 107 54.49 36.24 12.29
C CYS A 107 54.56 35.15 13.35
N ASP A 108 53.77 34.08 13.21
CA ASP A 108 53.87 32.91 14.08
C ASP A 108 55.32 32.37 14.02
N ASN A 109 56.10 32.65 15.07
CA ASN A 109 57.52 32.31 15.17
C ASN A 109 58.43 32.83 14.03
N GLY A 110 58.06 33.92 13.34
CA GLY A 110 58.85 34.49 12.23
C GLY A 110 58.60 33.87 10.85
N TRP A 111 57.55 33.06 10.69
CA TRP A 111 57.20 32.38 9.45
C TRP A 111 56.02 33.10 8.76
N CYS A 112 56.31 34.11 7.93
CA CYS A 112 55.33 34.80 7.07
C CYS A 112 55.77 34.64 5.62
N TYR A 113 55.02 33.93 4.77
CA TYR A 113 55.50 33.55 3.44
C TYR A 113 54.46 33.70 2.35
N SER A 114 54.37 34.90 1.79
CA SER A 114 53.67 35.09 0.52
C SER A 114 54.67 35.60 -0.51
N PRO A 115 54.95 34.85 -1.60
CA PRO A 115 56.03 35.13 -2.54
C PRO A 115 55.63 36.23 -3.53
N PHE A 116 55.19 37.38 -3.05
CA PHE A 116 54.88 38.53 -3.88
C PHE A 116 55.26 39.84 -3.20
N GLU A 117 55.60 40.84 -4.02
CA GLU A 117 56.04 42.15 -3.56
C GLU A 117 55.45 43.27 -4.42
N TYR A 118 55.39 44.49 -3.89
CA TYR A 118 55.10 45.67 -4.67
C TYR A 118 56.41 46.32 -5.15
N SER A 119 56.66 46.27 -6.45
CA SER A 119 57.90 46.80 -7.03
C SER A 119 57.68 47.29 -8.46
N GLY A 120 58.26 48.45 -8.80
CA GLY A 120 58.08 49.04 -10.13
C GLY A 120 56.66 49.57 -10.41
N GLY A 121 55.87 49.83 -9.36
CA GLY A 121 54.51 50.38 -9.48
C GLY A 121 53.41 49.34 -9.65
N GLN A 122 53.71 48.05 -9.47
CA GLN A 122 52.75 46.95 -9.56
C GLN A 122 53.13 45.85 -8.55
N TRP A 123 52.15 45.04 -8.16
CA TRP A 123 52.38 43.78 -7.46
C TRP A 123 52.91 42.74 -8.44
N ARG A 124 53.89 41.94 -8.01
CA ARG A 124 54.42 40.82 -8.79
C ARG A 124 54.79 39.65 -7.88
N VAL A 125 54.69 38.45 -8.42
CA VAL A 125 55.24 37.24 -7.80
C VAL A 125 56.77 37.29 -7.88
N ILE A 126 57.44 36.82 -6.83
CA ILE A 126 58.89 36.72 -6.72
C ILE A 126 59.32 35.26 -6.50
N ALA A 127 60.57 34.97 -6.84
CA ALA A 127 61.15 33.66 -6.53
C ALA A 127 61.11 33.40 -5.02
N PHE A 128 60.84 32.15 -4.65
CA PHE A 128 60.64 31.76 -3.26
C PHE A 128 61.70 30.77 -2.82
N ASN A 129 62.64 31.28 -2.02
CA ASN A 129 63.82 30.55 -1.56
C ASN A 129 63.83 30.50 -0.02
N GLN A 130 62.96 29.67 0.55
CA GLN A 130 62.78 29.53 1.99
C GLN A 130 62.50 28.07 2.34
N SER A 131 62.99 27.64 3.51
CA SER A 131 62.62 26.36 4.13
C SER A 131 62.87 25.12 3.26
N GLY A 132 63.92 25.21 2.43
CA GLY A 132 64.37 24.16 1.50
C GLY A 132 63.66 24.14 0.14
N MET A 133 62.65 24.99 -0.04
CA MET A 133 62.07 25.25 -1.36
C MET A 133 62.91 26.27 -2.12
N ASN A 134 63.13 26.00 -3.39
CA ASN A 134 63.83 26.88 -4.32
C ASN A 134 62.98 26.96 -5.59
N LEU A 135 61.91 27.77 -5.50
CA LEU A 135 60.94 27.95 -6.56
C LEU A 135 61.25 29.25 -7.31
N ASP A 136 61.22 29.20 -8.63
CA ASP A 136 61.20 30.43 -9.41
C ASP A 136 59.87 31.18 -9.25
N ALA A 137 59.78 32.40 -9.79
CA ALA A 137 58.57 33.20 -9.66
C ALA A 137 57.35 32.58 -10.38
N SER A 138 57.56 31.79 -11.43
CA SER A 138 56.47 31.11 -12.15
C SER A 138 55.95 29.90 -11.37
N GLU A 139 56.82 29.21 -10.64
CA GLU A 139 56.44 28.10 -9.77
C GLU A 139 55.78 28.61 -8.49
N ALA A 140 56.31 29.69 -7.91
CA ALA A 140 55.74 30.35 -6.73
C ALA A 140 54.35 30.95 -7.00
N ALA A 141 54.07 31.33 -8.25
CA ALA A 141 52.78 31.84 -8.69
C ALA A 141 51.64 30.84 -8.47
N ASN A 142 51.94 29.53 -8.54
CA ASN A 142 50.96 28.45 -8.41
C ASN A 142 50.84 27.88 -6.99
N LEU A 143 51.51 28.47 -6.00
CA LEU A 143 51.29 28.09 -4.60
C LEU A 143 49.90 28.56 -4.15
N PRO A 144 49.24 27.84 -3.21
CA PRO A 144 48.00 28.33 -2.60
C PRO A 144 48.27 29.62 -1.82
N ILE A 145 47.42 30.62 -2.01
CA ILE A 145 47.48 31.86 -1.22
C ILE A 145 47.13 31.56 0.24
N ASP A 146 47.94 32.10 1.15
CA ASP A 146 47.79 31.97 2.59
C ASP A 146 48.02 33.33 3.27
N TRP A 147 48.06 33.34 4.61
CA TRP A 147 48.31 34.54 5.41
C TRP A 147 47.32 35.68 5.13
N LEU A 148 46.08 35.30 4.82
CA LEU A 148 44.94 36.20 4.69
C LEU A 148 43.98 35.96 5.85
N SER A 149 43.15 36.96 6.17
CA SER A 149 41.98 36.75 7.02
C SER A 149 40.78 36.38 6.15
N LEU A 150 39.71 35.85 6.75
CA LEU A 150 38.46 35.68 6.00
C LEU A 150 37.91 37.02 5.54
N ASN A 151 38.16 38.12 6.26
CA ASN A 151 37.75 39.47 5.83
C ASN A 151 38.41 39.83 4.49
N ASN A 152 39.71 39.53 4.33
CA ASN A 152 40.43 39.78 3.08
C ASN A 152 39.84 38.94 1.92
N VAL A 153 39.63 37.65 2.16
CA VAL A 153 39.14 36.73 1.12
C VAL A 153 37.68 37.00 0.76
N ALA A 154 36.84 37.38 1.72
CA ALA A 154 35.46 37.79 1.47
C ALA A 154 35.38 38.97 0.50
N ARG A 155 36.32 39.92 0.58
CA ARG A 155 36.41 41.05 -0.35
C ARG A 155 36.84 40.65 -1.75
N TYR A 156 37.79 39.72 -1.85
CA TYR A 156 38.16 39.12 -3.13
C TYR A 156 36.97 38.41 -3.79
N LEU A 157 36.16 37.67 -3.02
CA LEU A 157 34.98 36.98 -3.51
C LEU A 157 33.85 37.95 -3.92
N ASN A 158 33.65 39.04 -3.19
CA ASN A 158 32.75 40.13 -3.60
C ASN A 158 33.22 40.74 -4.93
N TRP A 159 34.51 41.07 -5.06
CA TRP A 159 35.07 41.65 -6.28
C TRP A 159 34.97 40.70 -7.48
N LEU A 160 35.22 39.40 -7.31
CA LEU A 160 34.98 38.41 -8.36
C LEU A 160 33.52 38.39 -8.82
N SER A 161 32.58 38.67 -7.91
CA SER A 161 31.14 38.64 -8.19
C SER A 161 30.64 39.91 -8.87
N THR A 162 31.11 41.08 -8.45
CA THR A 162 30.49 42.38 -8.79
C THR A 162 31.47 43.40 -9.37
N GLY A 163 32.77 43.16 -9.25
CA GLY A 163 33.83 44.14 -9.50
C GLY A 163 34.03 45.14 -8.35
N ASP A 164 33.26 45.02 -7.27
CA ASP A 164 33.31 45.87 -6.08
C ASP A 164 33.66 45.02 -4.84
N ILE A 165 34.58 45.49 -4.01
CA ILE A 165 35.11 44.72 -2.88
C ILE A 165 34.16 44.66 -1.67
N ASP A 166 33.16 45.56 -1.60
CA ASP A 166 32.20 45.67 -0.49
C ASP A 166 30.83 45.06 -0.82
N THR A 167 30.56 44.80 -2.11
CA THR A 167 29.25 44.37 -2.59
C THR A 167 29.28 42.95 -3.13
N GLY A 168 28.48 42.06 -2.55
CA GLY A 168 28.37 40.68 -3.01
C GLY A 168 27.72 39.76 -1.97
N ALA A 169 28.30 38.58 -1.76
CA ALA A 169 27.85 37.63 -0.74
C ALA A 169 28.09 38.14 0.69
N PHE A 170 29.03 39.07 0.87
CA PHE A 170 29.46 39.58 2.17
C PHE A 170 29.19 41.08 2.30
N THR A 171 28.87 41.51 3.52
CA THR A 171 28.91 42.93 3.91
C THR A 171 29.84 43.10 5.11
N PHE A 172 30.34 44.32 5.33
CA PHE A 172 31.36 44.60 6.34
C PHE A 172 30.93 45.72 7.31
N THR A 173 31.45 45.67 8.53
CA THR A 173 31.28 46.74 9.53
C THR A 173 32.53 47.60 9.51
N ASN A 174 32.38 48.90 9.22
CA ASN A 174 33.47 49.84 9.33
C ASN A 174 33.85 50.05 10.80
N ASP A 175 35.08 49.67 11.17
CA ASP A 175 35.63 49.79 12.52
C ASP A 175 36.66 50.93 12.66
N GLY A 176 36.86 51.72 11.59
CA GLY A 176 37.84 52.80 11.52
C GLY A 176 39.27 52.36 11.20
N GLY A 177 39.53 51.06 11.02
CA GLY A 177 40.81 50.51 10.58
C GLY A 177 40.93 50.41 9.05
N PRO A 178 42.03 49.81 8.54
CA PRO A 178 42.19 49.53 7.10
C PRO A 178 41.02 48.69 6.58
N GLU A 179 40.47 49.11 5.44
CA GLU A 179 39.21 48.61 4.90
C GLU A 179 39.17 47.08 4.71
N GLY A 180 40.26 46.50 4.26
CA GLY A 180 40.46 45.07 4.06
C GLY A 180 40.34 44.23 5.33
N ASN A 181 40.51 44.84 6.51
CA ASN A 181 40.42 44.18 7.81
C ASN A 181 39.06 44.35 8.48
N TRP A 182 38.16 45.18 7.93
CA TRP A 182 36.82 45.37 8.49
C TRP A 182 36.10 44.02 8.71
N PRO A 183 35.53 43.78 9.91
CA PRO A 183 34.84 42.52 10.19
C PRO A 183 33.66 42.27 9.26
N ILE A 184 33.46 41.02 8.86
CA ILE A 184 32.25 40.59 8.16
C ILE A 184 31.03 40.88 9.05
N ALA A 185 30.13 41.73 8.56
CA ALA A 185 28.87 42.08 9.20
C ALA A 185 27.79 41.04 8.90
N SER A 186 27.70 40.59 7.65
CA SER A 186 26.76 39.57 7.23
C SER A 186 27.30 38.74 6.08
N PHE A 187 26.81 37.51 5.97
CA PHE A 187 27.13 36.57 4.91
C PHE A 187 25.84 35.93 4.40
N ASN A 188 25.58 36.06 3.10
CA ASN A 188 24.50 35.37 2.41
C ASN A 188 24.99 34.02 1.86
N GLY A 189 24.78 32.95 2.62
CA GLY A 189 25.12 31.59 2.21
C GLY A 189 24.39 31.08 0.96
N ALA A 190 23.25 31.68 0.62
CA ALA A 190 22.50 31.37 -0.59
C ALA A 190 22.90 32.24 -1.79
N TYR A 191 23.95 33.05 -1.68
CA TYR A 191 24.39 33.90 -2.78
C TYR A 191 24.80 33.05 -4.00
N PRO A 192 24.31 33.38 -5.20
CA PRO A 192 24.53 32.56 -6.40
C PRO A 192 25.91 32.74 -7.03
N GLY A 193 26.64 33.80 -6.66
CA GLY A 193 28.00 34.08 -7.14
C GLY A 193 29.10 33.53 -6.21
N PRO A 194 30.38 33.85 -6.51
CA PRO A 194 31.53 33.53 -5.66
C PRO A 194 31.31 33.83 -4.17
N ARG A 195 31.59 32.84 -3.33
CA ARG A 195 31.48 32.89 -1.87
C ARG A 195 32.32 31.81 -1.18
N LEU A 196 32.29 31.82 0.15
CA LEU A 196 32.79 30.73 1.00
C LEU A 196 31.74 29.60 1.06
N PRO A 197 32.16 28.35 1.34
CA PRO A 197 31.23 27.25 1.51
C PRO A 197 30.53 27.33 2.87
N LEU A 198 29.30 26.82 2.89
CA LEU A 198 28.68 26.35 4.12
C LEU A 198 29.39 25.08 4.60
N GLU A 199 29.28 24.78 5.89
CA GLU A 199 29.94 23.61 6.45
C GLU A 199 29.50 22.28 5.82
N ASP A 200 28.20 22.11 5.55
CA ASP A 200 27.66 20.93 4.89
C ASP A 200 28.08 20.81 3.43
N GLU A 201 28.25 21.95 2.73
CA GLU A 201 28.77 21.96 1.37
C GLU A 201 30.22 21.50 1.35
N LEU A 202 31.07 22.07 2.23
CA LEU A 202 32.46 21.62 2.32
C LEU A 202 32.54 20.14 2.69
N TYR A 203 31.74 19.70 3.67
CA TYR A 203 31.72 18.31 4.12
C TYR A 203 31.38 17.34 2.99
N LYS A 204 30.29 17.63 2.27
CA LYS A 204 29.85 16.81 1.14
C LYS A 204 30.88 16.77 0.02
N ALA A 205 31.41 17.92 -0.37
CA ALA A 205 32.40 18.01 -1.44
C ALA A 205 33.69 17.25 -1.11
N MET A 206 34.09 17.22 0.16
CA MET A 206 35.32 16.55 0.60
C MET A 206 35.13 15.05 0.79
N TYR A 207 34.06 14.61 1.46
CA TYR A 207 33.96 13.24 1.96
C TYR A 207 32.94 12.36 1.24
N ARG A 208 31.93 12.94 0.57
CA ARG A 208 30.91 12.13 -0.10
C ARG A 208 31.47 11.52 -1.38
N ASP A 209 31.16 10.26 -1.62
CA ASP A 209 31.41 9.61 -2.90
C ASP A 209 30.56 10.26 -4.00
N SER A 210 31.16 10.61 -5.14
CA SER A 210 30.45 11.16 -6.29
C SER A 210 29.49 10.17 -6.95
N ASN A 211 29.77 8.87 -6.82
CA ASN A 211 29.03 7.80 -7.49
C ASN A 211 28.02 7.08 -6.57
N SER A 212 27.99 7.41 -5.28
CA SER A 212 27.09 6.76 -4.32
C SER A 212 26.59 7.71 -3.23
N ASN A 213 25.68 7.23 -2.39
CA ASN A 213 25.19 7.98 -1.21
C ASN A 213 26.06 7.77 0.04
N THR A 214 27.28 7.27 -0.11
CA THR A 214 28.17 6.97 1.02
C THR A 214 29.23 8.05 1.21
N TYR A 215 29.77 8.12 2.42
CA TYR A 215 30.82 9.06 2.81
C TYR A 215 32.07 8.31 3.24
N TYR A 216 33.20 8.73 2.70
CA TYR A 216 34.52 8.25 3.08
C TYR A 216 35.02 8.92 4.36
N ASP A 217 35.83 8.21 5.14
CA ASP A 217 36.47 8.77 6.34
C ASP A 217 37.50 9.86 6.03
N TYR A 218 38.06 9.87 4.81
CA TYR A 218 39.08 10.80 4.35
C TYR A 218 38.75 11.40 2.97
N PRO A 219 39.22 12.63 2.66
CA PRO A 219 38.78 13.37 1.49
C PRO A 219 39.15 12.75 0.14
N LEU A 220 40.15 11.87 0.11
CA LEU A 220 40.64 11.22 -1.12
C LEU A 220 39.88 9.95 -1.50
N GLY A 221 38.67 9.79 -0.99
CA GLY A 221 37.83 8.64 -1.32
C GLY A 221 38.25 7.35 -0.61
N SER A 222 38.75 7.45 0.62
CA SER A 222 39.27 6.30 1.39
C SER A 222 38.68 6.24 2.80
N ASN A 223 38.46 5.02 3.30
CA ASN A 223 38.11 4.75 4.71
C ASN A 223 39.34 4.40 5.58
N SER A 224 40.53 4.63 5.03
CA SER A 224 41.79 4.39 5.73
C SER A 224 42.68 5.60 5.52
N MET A 225 43.31 6.04 6.61
CA MET A 225 44.26 7.13 6.57
C MET A 225 45.33 6.83 5.52
N ALA A 226 45.62 7.80 4.66
CA ALA A 226 46.72 7.68 3.73
C ALA A 226 48.00 7.38 4.51
N SER A 227 48.73 6.32 4.11
CA SER A 227 50.07 6.07 4.62
C SER A 227 51.00 7.10 3.99
N ALA A 228 51.86 7.74 4.78
CA ALA A 228 52.94 8.57 4.27
C ALA A 228 53.95 7.69 3.49
N THR A 229 53.59 7.24 2.28
CA THR A 229 54.43 6.34 1.49
C THR A 229 55.48 7.13 0.73
N SER A 230 56.73 6.74 0.95
CA SER A 230 57.96 7.26 0.36
C SER A 230 58.19 6.87 -1.10
N ASP A 231 57.15 6.63 -1.91
CA ASP A 231 57.34 6.11 -3.27
C ASP A 231 57.44 7.22 -4.33
N VAL A 232 58.60 7.87 -4.38
CA VAL A 232 58.96 8.94 -5.33
C VAL A 232 59.03 8.46 -6.79
N ASN A 233 58.76 7.18 -7.08
CA ASN A 233 58.87 6.58 -8.41
C ASN A 233 57.53 6.10 -9.02
N SER A 234 56.40 6.25 -8.33
CA SER A 234 55.09 5.81 -8.85
C SER A 234 54.32 6.90 -9.60
N GLY A 235 54.75 8.15 -9.55
CA GLY A 235 54.07 9.27 -10.23
C GLY A 235 52.67 9.59 -9.69
N LEU A 236 52.32 9.11 -8.50
CA LEU A 236 51.04 9.36 -7.83
C LEU A 236 51.31 9.98 -6.45
N HIS A 237 51.02 11.28 -6.32
CA HIS A 237 51.17 12.04 -5.09
C HIS A 237 49.80 12.10 -4.38
N ASP A 238 49.54 11.10 -3.54
CA ASP A 238 48.20 10.82 -2.99
C ASP A 238 47.91 11.50 -1.62
N SER A 239 48.62 12.57 -1.20
CA SER A 239 48.20 13.54 -0.15
C SER A 239 49.38 14.39 0.39
N ASN A 240 49.27 15.71 0.46
CA ASN A 240 50.26 16.56 1.16
C ASN A 240 49.86 16.81 2.63
N ILE A 241 49.92 15.76 3.46
CA ILE A 241 49.61 15.84 4.90
C ILE A 241 50.86 15.58 5.75
N GLY A 242 51.22 16.54 6.61
CA GLY A 242 52.26 16.38 7.62
C GLY A 242 53.62 15.87 7.09
N SER A 243 54.35 15.09 7.91
CA SER A 243 55.74 14.62 7.66
C SER A 243 55.96 13.79 6.37
N ALA A 244 54.92 13.52 5.59
CA ALA A 244 55.03 12.89 4.27
C ALA A 244 55.78 13.78 3.25
N LEU A 245 55.86 15.10 3.49
CA LEU A 245 56.61 16.06 2.65
C LEU A 245 58.15 15.95 2.76
N LEU A 246 58.71 15.11 3.63
CA LEU A 246 60.17 14.94 3.68
C LEU A 246 60.76 14.26 2.43
N ASN A 247 59.98 13.44 1.72
CA ASN A 247 60.49 12.56 0.67
C ASN A 247 59.89 12.80 -0.73
N VAL A 248 58.88 13.67 -0.86
CA VAL A 248 58.16 13.89 -2.13
C VAL A 248 58.95 14.78 -3.10
N PHE A 249 59.71 15.75 -2.59
CA PHE A 249 60.62 16.55 -3.39
C PHE A 249 62.06 16.19 -3.01
N ASN A 250 62.74 15.48 -3.91
CA ASN A 250 64.12 15.02 -3.77
C ASN A 250 65.15 16.19 -3.87
N ASN A 251 64.83 17.33 -3.26
CA ASN A 251 65.64 18.53 -3.10
C ASN A 251 65.31 19.13 -1.73
N GLY A 252 65.83 18.49 -0.67
CA GLY A 252 66.01 19.11 0.65
C GLY A 252 64.90 20.03 1.17
N GLY A 253 63.76 19.44 1.57
CA GLY A 253 62.74 20.06 2.43
C GLY A 253 61.84 21.07 1.73
N GLY A 254 60.56 20.74 1.50
CA GLY A 254 59.60 21.74 1.03
C GLY A 254 58.24 21.51 1.66
N LEU A 255 57.77 22.50 2.43
CA LEU A 255 56.54 22.46 3.25
C LEU A 255 55.27 22.85 2.46
N TYR A 256 55.38 23.04 1.14
CA TYR A 256 54.33 23.60 0.29
C TYR A 256 54.37 22.94 -1.10
N ALA A 257 53.20 22.72 -1.69
CA ALA A 257 53.08 22.22 -3.06
C ALA A 257 52.30 23.22 -3.92
N GLN A 258 52.61 23.25 -5.22
CA GLN A 258 51.77 23.98 -6.18
C GLN A 258 50.39 23.33 -6.22
N VAL A 259 49.35 24.15 -6.37
CA VAL A 259 47.98 23.63 -6.44
C VAL A 259 47.83 22.66 -7.62
N GLY A 260 47.01 21.62 -7.44
CA GLY A 260 46.67 20.68 -8.50
C GLY A 260 47.73 19.61 -8.81
N GLN A 261 48.77 19.47 -7.98
CA GLN A 261 49.77 18.40 -8.13
C GLN A 261 49.36 17.07 -7.48
N GLU A 262 48.34 17.08 -6.62
CA GLU A 262 47.80 15.88 -5.96
C GLU A 262 46.68 15.21 -6.76
N THR A 263 46.48 13.91 -6.53
CA THR A 263 45.31 13.19 -7.06
C THR A 263 44.02 13.79 -6.49
N GLY A 264 43.04 14.05 -7.36
CA GLY A 264 41.75 14.59 -6.94
C GLY A 264 40.87 13.57 -6.21
N ASN A 265 39.92 14.07 -5.42
CA ASN A 265 38.91 13.22 -4.82
C ASN A 265 37.89 12.69 -5.84
N SER A 266 36.87 11.96 -5.36
CA SER A 266 35.85 11.35 -6.24
C SER A 266 35.08 12.36 -7.12
N TRP A 267 35.03 13.64 -6.72
CA TRP A 267 34.44 14.73 -7.51
C TRP A 267 35.44 15.38 -8.47
N GLY A 268 36.73 15.09 -8.34
CA GLY A 268 37.81 15.71 -9.10
C GLY A 268 38.38 16.97 -8.47
N ILE A 269 38.08 17.25 -7.18
CA ILE A 269 38.67 18.35 -6.43
C ILE A 269 40.11 17.99 -6.06
N LEU A 270 41.07 18.83 -6.45
CA LEU A 270 42.48 18.65 -6.20
C LEU A 270 42.86 19.28 -4.84
N ASP A 271 43.92 18.75 -4.25
CA ASP A 271 44.45 19.17 -2.93
C ASP A 271 43.43 18.98 -1.78
N ALA A 272 42.34 18.24 -2.00
CA ALA A 272 41.29 18.01 -1.00
C ALA A 272 41.80 17.28 0.26
N GLY A 273 42.86 16.49 0.10
CA GLY A 273 43.50 15.76 1.18
C GLY A 273 44.49 16.59 2.00
N GLY A 274 44.97 17.75 1.53
CA GLY A 274 46.14 18.40 2.13
C GLY A 274 46.52 19.74 1.52
N ASN A 275 47.82 20.09 1.58
CA ASN A 275 48.37 21.42 1.26
C ASN A 275 47.96 22.49 2.30
N ARG A 276 46.67 22.85 2.32
CA ARG A 276 46.10 23.81 3.29
C ARG A 276 44.70 23.39 3.74
N HIS A 277 44.35 23.73 4.98
CA HIS A 277 43.00 23.56 5.49
C HIS A 277 42.00 24.37 4.66
N GLU A 278 40.82 23.79 4.45
CA GLU A 278 39.70 24.45 3.82
C GLU A 278 38.84 25.14 4.88
N THR A 279 38.40 26.36 4.60
CA THR A 279 37.58 27.18 5.50
C THR A 279 36.11 27.14 5.12
N THR A 280 35.25 27.29 6.12
CA THR A 280 33.81 27.50 5.94
C THR A 280 33.34 28.75 6.65
N LEU A 281 32.17 29.25 6.23
CA LEU A 281 31.44 30.26 6.97
C LEU A 281 29.95 29.95 6.90
N ASN A 282 29.28 29.96 8.05
CA ASN A 282 27.82 29.81 8.11
C ASN A 282 27.15 31.17 8.39
N PRO A 283 25.93 31.42 7.87
CA PRO A 283 25.19 32.64 8.17
C PRO A 283 25.07 32.87 9.69
N GLY A 284 25.41 34.08 10.13
CA GLY A 284 25.40 34.46 11.55
C GLY A 284 26.68 34.10 12.34
N ALA A 285 27.61 33.32 11.79
CA ALA A 285 28.88 32.98 12.43
C ALA A 285 30.05 33.88 11.95
N THR A 286 29.85 35.19 11.85
CA THR A 286 30.76 36.09 11.12
C THR A 286 32.09 36.38 11.81
N THR A 287 32.26 35.98 13.06
CA THR A 287 33.50 36.16 13.84
C THR A 287 34.36 34.91 13.93
N THR A 288 33.85 33.74 13.53
CA THR A 288 34.54 32.46 13.65
C THR A 288 34.38 31.61 12.39
N THR A 289 35.47 31.02 11.91
CA THR A 289 35.47 30.07 10.79
C THR A 289 35.75 28.66 11.29
N ILE A 290 35.27 27.68 10.54
CA ILE A 290 35.56 26.27 10.78
C ILE A 290 36.52 25.77 9.72
N LEU A 291 37.53 25.03 10.17
CA LEU A 291 38.47 24.33 9.32
C LEU A 291 38.10 22.86 9.21
N ARG A 292 38.19 22.33 7.98
CA ARG A 292 38.15 20.90 7.67
C ARG A 292 39.25 20.54 6.68
N GLY A 293 39.52 19.24 6.56
CA GLY A 293 40.68 18.75 5.80
C GLY A 293 41.98 18.98 6.57
N ALA A 294 43.12 18.70 5.95
CA ALA A 294 44.44 18.85 6.56
C ALA A 294 45.28 19.92 5.87
N ALA A 295 46.32 20.38 6.56
CA ALA A 295 47.35 21.25 6.01
C ALA A 295 48.73 20.60 6.12
N SER A 296 49.70 21.14 5.40
CA SER A 296 51.10 20.68 5.48
C SER A 296 51.71 20.78 6.89
N PHE A 297 51.17 21.63 7.76
CA PHE A 297 51.57 21.79 9.17
C PHE A 297 50.66 21.06 10.18
N GLY A 298 49.60 20.38 9.71
CA GLY A 298 48.59 19.71 10.54
C GLY A 298 48.95 18.27 10.93
N ALA A 299 48.23 17.72 11.90
CA ALA A 299 48.31 16.31 12.23
C ALA A 299 47.57 15.48 11.17
N LEU A 300 48.02 14.25 10.89
CA LEU A 300 47.35 13.35 9.93
C LEU A 300 45.87 13.10 10.28
N GLY A 301 45.53 13.13 11.57
CA GLY A 301 44.16 13.00 12.06
C GLY A 301 43.24 14.18 11.70
N ASP A 302 43.79 15.34 11.36
CA ASP A 302 43.00 16.52 10.97
C ASP A 302 42.29 16.34 9.62
N SER A 303 42.75 15.38 8.80
CA SER A 303 42.11 15.02 7.53
C SER A 303 40.87 14.12 7.70
N HIS A 304 40.61 13.57 8.88
CA HIS A 304 39.46 12.69 9.09
C HIS A 304 38.16 13.50 9.09
N LYS A 305 37.06 12.93 8.55
CA LYS A 305 35.76 13.62 8.44
C LYS A 305 35.22 14.17 9.76
N THR A 306 35.53 13.53 10.89
CA THR A 306 35.12 14.00 12.23
C THR A 306 35.98 15.14 12.78
N ALA A 307 37.11 15.45 12.15
CA ALA A 307 37.99 16.53 12.59
C ALA A 307 37.38 17.89 12.22
N ARG A 308 37.40 18.80 13.19
CA ARG A 308 36.80 20.13 13.08
C ARG A 308 37.55 21.08 14.01
N GLN A 309 38.08 22.17 13.47
CA GLN A 309 38.76 23.21 14.26
C GLN A 309 38.05 24.55 14.09
N SER A 310 37.98 25.36 15.13
CA SER A 310 37.36 26.69 15.09
C SER A 310 38.43 27.76 15.28
N LEU A 311 38.43 28.76 14.41
CA LEU A 311 39.40 29.86 14.42
C LEU A 311 38.70 31.22 14.32
N ASP A 312 39.40 32.28 14.72
CA ASP A 312 38.96 33.67 14.54
C ASP A 312 39.00 34.04 13.06
N ALA A 313 37.88 34.52 12.51
CA ALA A 313 37.75 34.88 11.09
C ALA A 313 38.55 36.13 10.69
N GLY A 314 38.79 37.06 11.63
CA GLY A 314 39.56 38.28 11.40
C GLY A 314 41.07 38.08 11.45
N ARG A 315 41.55 36.94 11.94
CA ARG A 315 42.98 36.61 12.06
C ARG A 315 43.52 35.94 10.78
N ARG A 316 44.80 36.15 10.52
CA ARG A 316 45.56 35.55 9.40
C ARG A 316 46.28 34.28 9.83
N TYR A 317 46.32 33.27 8.97
CA TYR A 317 46.96 31.99 9.28
C TYR A 317 47.73 31.45 8.07
N ILE A 318 48.87 30.81 8.32
CA ILE A 318 49.70 30.17 7.28
C ILE A 318 49.19 28.78 6.86
N SER A 319 48.34 28.15 7.68
CA SER A 319 47.85 26.78 7.45
C SER A 319 46.50 26.74 6.73
N ILE A 320 45.92 27.90 6.42
CA ILE A 320 44.62 28.04 5.79
C ILE A 320 44.78 28.33 4.31
N GLY A 321 43.96 27.66 3.51
CA GLY A 321 43.79 27.88 2.09
C GLY A 321 42.36 28.34 1.82
N TYR A 322 42.17 28.85 0.61
CA TYR A 322 40.91 29.44 0.21
C TYR A 322 40.53 28.93 -1.16
N ARG A 323 39.24 28.72 -1.35
CA ARG A 323 38.66 28.15 -2.56
C ARG A 323 37.41 28.92 -2.92
N VAL A 324 37.10 28.98 -4.21
CA VAL A 324 35.90 29.68 -4.67
C VAL A 324 34.74 28.70 -4.73
N TRP A 325 33.65 29.06 -4.07
CA TRP A 325 32.40 28.32 -4.10
C TRP A 325 31.32 29.19 -4.69
N MET A 326 30.36 28.58 -5.36
CA MET A 326 29.19 29.30 -5.84
C MET A 326 28.00 28.36 -5.84
N GLY A 327 26.83 28.89 -5.51
CA GLY A 327 25.60 28.17 -5.80
C GLY A 327 25.52 27.91 -7.30
N VAL A 328 25.10 26.71 -7.70
CA VAL A 328 24.55 26.58 -9.04
C VAL A 328 23.19 27.22 -8.91
N SER A 329 22.99 28.37 -9.57
CA SER A 329 21.63 28.73 -9.94
C SER A 329 21.23 27.67 -10.95
N ASP A 330 20.65 26.59 -10.45
CA ASP A 330 19.90 25.71 -11.33
C ASP A 330 18.93 26.66 -12.04
N PRO A 331 18.91 26.71 -13.38
CA PRO A 331 17.93 27.51 -14.09
C PRO A 331 16.60 27.17 -13.44
N SER A 332 15.92 28.12 -12.81
CA SER A 332 14.79 27.82 -11.92
C SER A 332 13.68 28.82 -12.17
N GLY A 333 12.45 28.36 -12.03
CA GLY A 333 11.25 29.17 -12.17
C GLY A 333 10.38 29.00 -10.95
N VAL A 334 9.28 29.74 -10.91
CA VAL A 334 8.27 29.61 -9.86
C VAL A 334 6.95 29.18 -10.49
N ILE A 335 6.16 28.40 -9.77
CA ILE A 335 4.79 28.10 -10.15
C ILE A 335 3.87 29.01 -9.34
N SER A 336 3.03 29.76 -10.04
CA SER A 336 2.03 30.65 -9.44
C SER A 336 0.65 30.03 -9.68
N ILE A 337 -0.01 29.61 -8.60
CA ILE A 337 -1.32 28.96 -8.65
C ILE A 337 -2.38 29.97 -8.23
N THR A 338 -3.24 30.36 -9.16
CA THR A 338 -4.37 31.25 -8.89
C THR A 338 -5.65 30.45 -8.82
N LYS A 339 -6.42 30.65 -7.74
CA LYS A 339 -7.75 30.04 -7.60
C LYS A 339 -8.82 30.92 -8.21
N GLN A 340 -9.70 30.32 -9.01
CA GLN A 340 -10.90 30.95 -9.53
C GLN A 340 -12.14 30.12 -9.25
N VAL A 341 -13.26 30.82 -9.08
CA VAL A 341 -14.60 30.28 -8.96
C VAL A 341 -15.43 31.04 -9.98
N THR A 342 -16.14 30.32 -10.85
CA THR A 342 -16.89 30.91 -11.97
C THR A 342 -18.36 30.51 -11.89
N GLY A 343 -19.30 31.40 -12.21
CA GLY A 343 -20.74 31.15 -12.06
C GLY A 343 -21.34 31.63 -10.74
N GLY A 344 -20.51 32.19 -9.85
CA GLY A 344 -20.89 32.87 -8.61
C GLY A 344 -19.64 33.33 -7.86
N THR A 345 -19.80 33.74 -6.59
CA THR A 345 -18.68 34.07 -5.69
C THR A 345 -18.74 33.18 -4.45
N ASP A 346 -17.66 32.46 -4.14
CA ASP A 346 -17.46 31.75 -2.87
C ASP A 346 -16.05 32.06 -2.34
N ASN A 347 -15.96 32.38 -1.04
CA ASN A 347 -14.71 32.72 -0.36
C ASN A 347 -14.20 31.58 0.55
N GLN A 348 -14.75 30.37 0.43
CA GLN A 348 -14.19 29.20 1.09
C GLN A 348 -12.77 28.89 0.59
N GLN A 349 -11.97 28.27 1.46
CA GLN A 349 -10.62 27.82 1.12
C GLN A 349 -10.68 26.48 0.40
N PHE A 350 -9.94 26.37 -0.70
CA PHE A 350 -9.75 25.14 -1.45
C PHE A 350 -8.39 24.55 -1.13
N THR A 351 -8.32 23.23 -1.07
CA THR A 351 -7.07 22.52 -0.82
C THR A 351 -6.45 22.11 -2.14
N VAL A 352 -5.31 22.73 -2.48
CA VAL A 352 -4.52 22.42 -3.67
C VAL A 352 -3.24 21.70 -3.27
N SER A 353 -2.74 20.83 -4.14
CA SER A 353 -1.42 20.20 -4.02
C SER A 353 -0.63 20.36 -5.31
N LEU A 354 0.66 20.61 -5.15
CA LEU A 354 1.66 20.64 -6.21
C LEU A 354 2.54 19.40 -6.06
N ASP A 355 2.55 18.54 -7.06
CA ASP A 355 3.39 17.34 -7.10
C ASP A 355 4.40 17.48 -8.24
N CYS A 356 5.68 17.58 -7.89
CA CYS A 356 6.81 17.69 -8.80
C CYS A 356 7.60 16.38 -8.88
N THR A 357 6.92 15.23 -8.90
CA THR A 357 7.46 13.87 -9.09
C THR A 357 8.20 13.26 -7.89
N GLY A 358 7.73 13.51 -6.67
CA GLY A 358 8.34 12.94 -5.46
C GLY A 358 9.60 13.67 -5.02
N THR A 359 9.70 14.96 -5.34
CA THR A 359 10.85 15.81 -5.03
C THR A 359 10.64 16.56 -3.72
N LEU A 360 11.69 17.23 -3.20
CA LEU A 360 11.53 18.09 -2.01
C LEU A 360 10.61 19.32 -2.28
N TYR A 361 10.23 19.55 -3.55
CA TYR A 361 9.41 20.67 -3.99
C TYR A 361 7.90 20.34 -4.01
N ASP A 362 7.54 19.12 -3.63
CA ASP A 362 6.14 18.71 -3.53
C ASP A 362 5.50 19.42 -2.31
N VAL A 363 4.40 20.13 -2.55
CA VAL A 363 3.69 20.87 -1.51
C VAL A 363 2.25 20.40 -1.48
N SER A 364 1.85 19.83 -0.34
CA SER A 364 0.46 19.44 -0.07
C SER A 364 -0.23 20.47 0.82
N ASN A 365 -1.56 20.46 0.82
CA ASN A 365 -2.39 21.28 1.71
C ASN A 365 -2.31 22.81 1.51
N ILE A 366 -2.05 23.27 0.28
CA ILE A 366 -2.09 24.70 -0.07
C ILE A 366 -3.54 25.19 0.07
N GLN A 367 -3.81 26.11 0.99
CA GLN A 367 -5.13 26.70 1.19
C GLN A 367 -5.25 28.03 0.44
N ILE A 368 -6.08 28.08 -0.61
CA ILE A 368 -6.30 29.29 -1.42
C ILE A 368 -7.80 29.50 -1.68
N SER A 369 -8.25 30.75 -1.53
CA SER A 369 -9.64 31.17 -1.74
C SER A 369 -9.83 31.79 -3.13
N HIS A 370 -11.07 32.03 -3.56
CA HIS A 370 -11.36 32.69 -4.83
C HIS A 370 -10.59 34.01 -5.01
N GLY A 371 -9.84 34.14 -6.09
CA GLY A 371 -9.05 35.33 -6.43
C GLY A 371 -7.67 35.39 -5.77
N GLU A 372 -7.37 34.49 -4.83
CA GLU A 372 -6.06 34.40 -4.21
C GLU A 372 -5.08 33.63 -5.10
N THR A 373 -3.80 33.97 -4.94
CA THR A 373 -2.69 33.33 -5.65
C THR A 373 -1.66 32.89 -4.62
N TRP A 374 -1.20 31.65 -4.78
CA TRP A 374 -0.07 31.11 -4.05
C TRP A 374 1.12 30.94 -4.99
N GLU A 375 2.32 31.25 -4.52
CA GLU A 375 3.55 31.10 -5.29
C GLU A 375 4.48 30.10 -4.59
N SER A 376 5.08 29.22 -5.38
CA SER A 376 6.09 28.30 -4.89
C SER A 376 7.42 29.01 -4.61
N ASP A 377 8.26 28.38 -3.78
CA ASP A 377 9.70 28.65 -3.82
C ASP A 377 10.27 28.30 -5.21
N ALA A 378 11.54 28.66 -5.47
CA ALA A 378 12.19 28.39 -6.75
C ALA A 378 12.35 26.88 -7.01
N ILE A 379 11.84 26.42 -8.16
CA ILE A 379 11.88 25.02 -8.61
C ILE A 379 12.84 24.91 -9.80
N PRO A 380 13.70 23.87 -9.89
CA PRO A 380 14.58 23.66 -11.03
C PRO A 380 13.82 23.58 -12.36
N ALA A 381 14.33 24.23 -13.39
CA ALA A 381 13.75 24.28 -14.73
C ALA A 381 13.89 22.92 -15.42
N GLY A 382 12.87 22.56 -16.20
CA GLY A 382 12.71 21.21 -16.73
C GLY A 382 11.95 20.27 -15.78
N THR A 383 11.78 20.63 -14.51
CA THR A 383 10.95 19.85 -13.57
C THR A 383 9.49 19.87 -14.05
N SER A 384 8.91 18.70 -14.19
CA SER A 384 7.50 18.53 -14.52
C SER A 384 6.71 18.45 -13.23
N CYS A 385 5.77 19.38 -13.03
CA CYS A 385 4.87 19.38 -11.89
C CYS A 385 3.43 19.23 -12.34
N SER A 386 2.62 18.58 -11.53
CA SER A 386 1.18 18.46 -11.68
C SER A 386 0.48 19.16 -10.52
N VAL A 387 -0.68 19.75 -10.82
CA VAL A 387 -1.50 20.40 -9.80
C VAL A 387 -2.79 19.62 -9.65
N THR A 388 -3.15 19.32 -8.42
CA THR A 388 -4.40 18.66 -8.06
C THR A 388 -5.16 19.48 -7.03
N GLU A 389 -6.48 19.33 -7.00
CA GLU A 389 -7.33 20.03 -6.05
C GLU A 389 -8.35 19.08 -5.41
N THR A 390 -8.58 19.29 -4.12
CA THR A 390 -9.75 18.80 -3.41
C THR A 390 -10.62 20.00 -2.99
N ALA A 391 -11.84 20.07 -3.52
CA ALA A 391 -12.79 21.13 -3.19
C ALA A 391 -13.45 20.91 -1.82
N PRO A 392 -13.76 21.98 -1.07
CA PRO A 392 -14.57 21.89 0.14
C PRO A 392 -16.03 21.57 -0.20
N ALA A 393 -16.85 21.33 0.84
CA ALA A 393 -18.29 21.22 0.65
C ALA A 393 -18.84 22.52 0.01
N ALA A 394 -19.66 22.37 -1.04
CA ALA A 394 -20.26 23.52 -1.71
C ALA A 394 -21.23 24.27 -0.78
N PRO A 395 -21.36 25.61 -0.90
CA PRO A 395 -22.37 26.37 -0.18
C PRO A 395 -23.79 25.86 -0.46
N ASN A 396 -24.70 26.01 0.50
CA ASN A 396 -26.10 25.59 0.35
C ASN A 396 -26.74 26.16 -0.92
N GLY A 397 -27.34 25.28 -1.73
CA GLY A 397 -27.99 25.64 -2.99
C GLY A 397 -27.04 25.76 -4.18
N PHE A 398 -25.79 25.34 -4.04
CA PHE A 398 -24.79 25.32 -5.12
C PHE A 398 -24.08 23.96 -5.17
N THR A 399 -23.50 23.64 -6.32
CA THR A 399 -22.54 22.54 -6.47
C THR A 399 -21.30 23.03 -7.18
N TYR A 400 -20.16 22.45 -6.82
CA TYR A 400 -18.94 22.59 -7.60
C TYR A 400 -18.96 21.60 -8.76
N GLY A 401 -18.80 22.11 -9.98
CA GLY A 401 -18.47 21.29 -11.13
C GLY A 401 -17.06 20.71 -11.02
N ALA A 402 -16.70 19.80 -11.93
CA ALA A 402 -15.35 19.25 -11.99
C ALA A 402 -14.31 20.39 -12.11
N PRO A 403 -13.25 20.40 -11.28
CA PRO A 403 -12.24 21.44 -11.33
C PRO A 403 -11.51 21.40 -12.67
N VAL A 404 -11.33 22.58 -13.27
CA VAL A 404 -10.55 22.75 -14.50
C VAL A 404 -9.21 23.36 -14.13
N ILE A 405 -8.15 22.58 -14.29
CA ILE A 405 -6.78 23.00 -13.98
C ILE A 405 -6.05 23.24 -15.30
N ALA A 406 -5.61 24.48 -15.51
CA ALA A 406 -5.02 24.92 -16.77
C ALA A 406 -3.72 25.70 -16.54
N PRO A 407 -2.56 25.16 -16.96
CA PRO A 407 -2.33 23.76 -17.37
C PRO A 407 -2.41 22.79 -16.17
N SER A 408 -2.87 21.54 -16.38
CA SER A 408 -2.88 20.50 -15.32
C SER A 408 -1.50 19.93 -15.01
N THR A 409 -0.59 20.02 -15.99
CA THR A 409 0.82 19.69 -15.86
C THR A 409 1.65 20.80 -16.48
N VAL A 410 2.72 21.20 -15.79
CA VAL A 410 3.61 22.28 -16.19
C VAL A 410 5.06 21.84 -16.12
N THR A 411 5.85 22.25 -17.10
CA THR A 411 7.31 22.16 -17.02
C THR A 411 7.84 23.52 -16.61
N VAL A 412 8.58 23.57 -15.51
CA VAL A 412 9.12 24.83 -14.98
C VAL A 412 10.14 25.39 -15.97
N GLY A 413 9.95 26.66 -16.37
CA GLY A 413 10.89 27.37 -17.24
C GLY A 413 11.95 28.13 -16.45
N ASN A 414 13.12 28.34 -17.06
CA ASN A 414 14.22 29.09 -16.45
C ASN A 414 13.90 30.58 -16.30
N GLY A 415 13.94 31.10 -15.07
CA GLY A 415 13.70 32.52 -14.76
C GLY A 415 12.27 32.98 -15.04
N THR A 416 11.33 32.04 -15.17
CA THR A 416 9.94 32.33 -15.53
C THR A 416 8.98 31.94 -14.42
N THR A 417 7.94 32.75 -14.23
CA THR A 417 6.75 32.38 -13.46
C THR A 417 5.79 31.63 -14.38
N THR A 418 5.56 30.36 -14.08
CA THR A 418 4.56 29.54 -14.78
C THR A 418 3.24 29.65 -14.04
N VAL A 419 2.22 30.18 -14.71
CA VAL A 419 0.91 30.40 -14.09
C VAL A 419 0.03 29.19 -14.33
N VAL A 420 -0.54 28.65 -13.24
CA VAL A 420 -1.58 27.64 -13.25
C VAL A 420 -2.85 28.27 -12.71
N THR A 421 -3.93 28.22 -13.49
CA THR A 421 -5.25 28.62 -13.00
C THR A 421 -6.04 27.38 -12.63
N VAL A 422 -6.55 27.37 -11.41
CA VAL A 422 -7.39 26.32 -10.87
C VAL A 422 -8.81 26.88 -10.78
N THR A 423 -9.69 26.47 -11.69
CA THR A 423 -11.05 27.03 -11.83
C THR A 423 -12.11 26.02 -11.42
N ASN A 424 -12.96 26.39 -10.46
CA ASN A 424 -14.14 25.61 -10.11
C ASN A 424 -15.40 26.31 -10.60
N PRO A 425 -16.16 25.70 -11.52
CA PRO A 425 -17.50 26.17 -11.84
C PRO A 425 -18.39 26.02 -10.60
N LEU A 426 -18.80 27.13 -10.01
CA LEU A 426 -19.87 27.18 -9.01
C LEU A 426 -21.18 27.34 -9.77
N GLN A 427 -21.94 26.25 -9.81
CA GLN A 427 -23.24 26.26 -10.44
C GLN A 427 -24.27 26.45 -9.32
N THR A 428 -25.19 27.40 -9.51
CA THR A 428 -26.45 27.35 -8.79
C THR A 428 -27.00 25.95 -8.98
N VAL A 429 -27.51 25.33 -7.93
CA VAL A 429 -28.49 24.27 -8.07
C VAL A 429 -29.73 24.95 -8.65
N GLN A 430 -29.69 25.27 -9.94
CA GLN A 430 -30.90 25.40 -10.72
C GLN A 430 -31.34 23.96 -10.85
N ALA A 431 -32.23 23.57 -9.93
CA ALA A 431 -32.87 22.29 -9.93
C ALA A 431 -33.42 22.08 -11.35
N GLY A 432 -32.77 21.25 -12.17
CA GLY A 432 -33.39 20.82 -13.41
C GLY A 432 -34.72 20.24 -13.01
N GLU A 433 -35.79 20.64 -13.67
CA GLU A 433 -37.05 19.96 -13.46
C GLU A 433 -36.91 18.53 -13.99
N GLY A 434 -37.33 17.56 -13.19
CA GLY A 434 -37.40 16.15 -13.54
C GLY A 434 -38.84 15.66 -13.38
N ASN A 435 -39.10 14.44 -13.84
CA ASN A 435 -40.44 13.88 -13.87
C ASN A 435 -40.50 12.63 -12.98
N LEU A 436 -41.65 12.36 -12.39
CA LEU A 436 -41.95 11.14 -11.65
C LEU A 436 -43.03 10.35 -12.40
N ARG A 437 -42.67 9.18 -12.95
CA ARG A 437 -43.62 8.26 -13.58
C ARG A 437 -44.02 7.18 -12.60
N ILE A 438 -45.31 7.05 -12.33
CA ILE A 438 -45.86 6.02 -11.45
C ILE A 438 -46.62 5.04 -12.32
N THR A 439 -46.35 3.74 -12.15
CA THR A 439 -47.06 2.66 -12.85
C THR A 439 -47.75 1.80 -11.81
N LYS A 440 -49.03 1.48 -12.04
CA LYS A 440 -49.78 0.54 -11.22
C LYS A 440 -49.66 -0.86 -11.79
N ASP A 441 -49.49 -1.83 -10.90
CA ASP A 441 -49.38 -3.25 -11.23
C ASP A 441 -50.20 -4.07 -10.23
N VAL A 442 -50.92 -5.08 -10.72
CA VAL A 442 -51.67 -6.04 -9.90
C VAL A 442 -51.20 -7.45 -10.26
N THR A 443 -50.37 -8.03 -9.40
CA THR A 443 -49.85 -9.39 -9.59
C THR A 443 -50.77 -10.43 -8.97
N GLY A 444 -50.81 -11.65 -9.52
CA GLY A 444 -51.64 -12.74 -8.99
C GLY A 444 -53.10 -12.73 -9.44
N ALA A 445 -53.49 -11.74 -10.25
CA ALA A 445 -54.86 -11.62 -10.76
C ALA A 445 -55.29 -12.82 -11.63
N PRO A 446 -56.52 -13.35 -11.44
CA PRO A 446 -57.04 -14.44 -12.27
C PRO A 446 -57.35 -14.00 -13.71
N ALA A 447 -57.41 -14.97 -14.62
CA ALA A 447 -57.82 -14.72 -16.00
C ALA A 447 -59.22 -14.08 -16.06
N GLY A 448 -59.32 -12.90 -16.69
CA GLY A 448 -60.56 -12.13 -16.78
C GLY A 448 -60.79 -11.15 -15.62
N PHE A 449 -59.78 -10.91 -14.78
CA PHE A 449 -59.78 -9.83 -13.79
C PHE A 449 -60.05 -8.48 -14.46
N VAL A 450 -60.98 -7.71 -13.87
CA VAL A 450 -61.29 -6.34 -14.26
C VAL A 450 -60.73 -5.45 -13.16
N SER A 451 -59.72 -4.66 -13.49
CA SER A 451 -59.05 -3.81 -12.51
C SER A 451 -59.99 -2.71 -12.00
N PRO A 452 -60.09 -2.51 -10.68
CA PRO A 452 -60.63 -1.28 -10.12
C PRO A 452 -59.60 -0.12 -10.21
N ASP A 453 -60.07 1.09 -9.91
CA ASP A 453 -59.19 2.24 -9.69
C ASP A 453 -58.47 2.13 -8.33
N PHE A 454 -57.15 2.30 -8.34
CA PHE A 454 -56.33 2.42 -7.13
C PHE A 454 -55.93 3.88 -6.89
N SER A 455 -56.14 4.37 -5.67
CA SER A 455 -55.84 5.76 -5.28
C SER A 455 -54.44 5.87 -4.67
N ILE A 456 -53.51 6.48 -5.40
CA ILE A 456 -52.11 6.65 -4.99
C ILE A 456 -51.87 8.13 -4.63
N THR A 457 -51.27 8.37 -3.46
CA THR A 457 -50.92 9.70 -2.98
C THR A 457 -49.41 9.92 -3.10
N VAL A 458 -49.04 11.06 -3.70
CA VAL A 458 -47.65 11.50 -3.88
C VAL A 458 -47.43 12.79 -3.07
N THR A 459 -46.54 12.71 -2.09
CA THR A 459 -46.16 13.84 -1.24
C THR A 459 -44.69 14.15 -1.45
N CYS A 460 -44.37 15.35 -1.92
CA CYS A 460 -43.01 15.77 -2.22
C CYS A 460 -42.50 16.83 -1.23
N SER A 461 -41.22 16.79 -0.89
CA SER A 461 -40.59 17.77 0.01
C SER A 461 -40.57 19.18 -0.60
N GLY A 462 -40.85 20.22 0.18
CA GLY A 462 -40.83 21.62 -0.28
C GLY A 462 -42.23 22.16 -0.59
N ASN A 463 -42.33 23.07 -1.58
CA ASN A 463 -43.59 23.75 -1.96
C ASN A 463 -44.35 23.04 -3.10
N VAL A 464 -44.08 21.76 -3.35
CA VAL A 464 -44.83 20.97 -4.34
C VAL A 464 -46.14 20.52 -3.68
N ALA A 465 -47.28 20.83 -4.30
CA ALA A 465 -48.58 20.43 -3.79
C ALA A 465 -48.71 18.90 -3.78
N GLU A 466 -49.30 18.34 -2.72
CA GLU A 466 -49.67 16.93 -2.65
C GLU A 466 -50.64 16.60 -3.78
N GLN A 467 -50.42 15.45 -4.44
CA GLN A 467 -51.25 14.98 -5.53
C GLN A 467 -51.79 13.58 -5.23
N THR A 468 -53.05 13.36 -5.59
CA THR A 468 -53.68 12.03 -5.58
C THR A 468 -54.02 11.66 -7.01
N ILE A 469 -53.53 10.51 -7.45
CA ILE A 469 -53.76 9.95 -8.79
C ILE A 469 -54.51 8.63 -8.68
N THR A 470 -55.32 8.32 -9.69
CA THR A 470 -56.08 7.07 -9.78
C THR A 470 -55.61 6.30 -11.00
N LEU A 471 -55.19 5.05 -10.81
CA LEU A 471 -54.67 4.18 -11.88
C LEU A 471 -55.33 2.80 -11.82
N GLU A 472 -55.64 2.24 -12.99
CA GLU A 472 -55.97 0.82 -13.15
C GLU A 472 -54.68 -0.03 -13.35
N ASP A 473 -54.79 -1.35 -13.28
CA ASP A 473 -53.69 -2.30 -13.54
C ASP A 473 -53.04 -2.04 -14.92
N GLY A 474 -51.71 -1.91 -14.94
CA GLY A 474 -50.92 -1.62 -16.13
C GLY A 474 -50.91 -0.16 -16.58
N GLU A 475 -51.71 0.72 -15.96
CA GLU A 475 -51.69 2.15 -16.27
C GLU A 475 -50.50 2.87 -15.62
N SER A 476 -50.09 3.97 -16.25
CA SER A 476 -49.04 4.83 -15.70
C SER A 476 -49.34 6.30 -15.91
N GLN A 477 -49.03 7.13 -14.92
CA GLN A 477 -49.13 8.58 -14.99
C GLN A 477 -47.78 9.22 -14.66
N THR A 478 -47.46 10.32 -15.35
CA THR A 478 -46.23 11.10 -15.12
C THR A 478 -46.58 12.45 -14.50
N ILE A 479 -45.95 12.77 -13.38
CA ILE A 479 -45.95 14.10 -12.78
C ILE A 479 -44.71 14.81 -13.31
N GLU A 480 -44.92 15.90 -14.06
CA GLU A 480 -43.86 16.67 -14.70
C GLU A 480 -43.43 17.86 -13.84
N ASP A 481 -42.34 18.51 -14.25
CA ASP A 481 -41.88 19.78 -13.72
C ASP A 481 -41.55 19.77 -12.21
N ILE A 482 -41.04 18.64 -11.67
CA ILE A 482 -40.65 18.53 -10.26
C ILE A 482 -39.21 19.02 -10.08
N PRO A 483 -38.93 19.99 -9.19
CA PRO A 483 -37.58 20.49 -8.98
C PRO A 483 -36.60 19.38 -8.56
N ALA A 484 -35.47 19.21 -9.24
CA ALA A 484 -34.39 18.31 -8.80
C ALA A 484 -33.96 18.53 -7.34
N GLY A 485 -33.64 17.43 -6.66
CA GLY A 485 -33.38 17.38 -5.24
C GLY A 485 -34.65 17.24 -4.39
N THR A 486 -35.83 17.36 -4.98
CA THR A 486 -37.10 17.07 -4.31
C THR A 486 -37.22 15.58 -4.03
N THR A 487 -37.46 15.22 -2.78
CA THR A 487 -37.78 13.85 -2.39
C THR A 487 -39.29 13.67 -2.36
N CYS A 488 -39.80 12.77 -3.17
CA CYS A 488 -41.21 12.40 -3.23
C CYS A 488 -41.42 11.03 -2.56
N THR A 489 -42.42 10.94 -1.70
CA THR A 489 -42.87 9.72 -1.05
C THR A 489 -44.20 9.30 -1.66
N ILE A 490 -44.31 8.03 -2.00
CA ILE A 490 -45.48 7.44 -2.66
C ILE A 490 -46.16 6.53 -1.65
N THR A 491 -47.47 6.68 -1.50
CA THR A 491 -48.29 5.85 -0.62
C THR A 491 -49.57 5.43 -1.32
N GLU A 492 -50.07 4.24 -1.01
CA GLU A 492 -51.40 3.79 -1.39
C GLU A 492 -52.19 3.54 -0.09
N PRO A 493 -52.83 4.58 0.48
CA PRO A 493 -53.37 4.51 1.84
C PRO A 493 -54.61 3.62 1.95
N THR A 494 -55.32 3.39 0.84
CA THR A 494 -56.55 2.59 0.80
C THR A 494 -56.58 1.74 -0.45
N GLN A 495 -56.84 0.44 -0.28
CA GLN A 495 -57.09 -0.46 -1.39
C GLN A 495 -58.60 -0.58 -1.65
N PRO A 496 -59.03 -0.78 -2.91
CA PRO A 496 -60.42 -1.05 -3.25
C PRO A 496 -60.86 -2.43 -2.75
N ALA A 497 -62.16 -2.69 -2.79
CA ALA A 497 -62.68 -4.02 -2.45
C ALA A 497 -62.13 -5.08 -3.41
N PRO A 498 -61.56 -6.19 -2.91
CA PRO A 498 -61.03 -7.23 -3.79
C PRO A 498 -62.18 -8.03 -4.46
N PRO A 499 -61.90 -8.72 -5.58
CA PRO A 499 -62.82 -9.70 -6.15
C PRO A 499 -63.19 -10.80 -5.15
N SER A 500 -64.33 -11.46 -5.35
CA SER A 500 -64.75 -12.57 -4.48
C SER A 500 -63.73 -13.72 -4.47
N GLY A 501 -63.31 -14.14 -3.28
CA GLY A 501 -62.34 -15.23 -3.09
C GLY A 501 -60.89 -14.81 -3.30
N TYR A 502 -60.61 -13.51 -3.22
CA TYR A 502 -59.26 -12.95 -3.24
C TYR A 502 -59.15 -11.84 -2.20
N SER A 503 -57.92 -11.59 -1.76
CA SER A 503 -57.56 -10.47 -0.89
C SER A 503 -56.33 -9.77 -1.42
N TYR A 504 -56.28 -8.45 -1.25
CA TYR A 504 -55.07 -7.70 -1.56
C TYR A 504 -54.09 -7.83 -0.39
N ALA A 505 -52.84 -8.16 -0.69
CA ALA A 505 -51.74 -8.02 0.24
C ALA A 505 -51.40 -6.54 0.46
N THR A 506 -50.50 -6.27 1.40
CA THR A 506 -49.97 -4.91 1.59
C THR A 506 -49.31 -4.43 0.30
N PRO A 507 -49.60 -3.21 -0.21
CA PRO A 507 -48.96 -2.68 -1.41
C PRO A 507 -47.45 -2.69 -1.31
N ASP A 508 -46.77 -3.21 -2.33
CA ASP A 508 -45.33 -3.10 -2.51
C ASP A 508 -45.01 -1.91 -3.41
N ILE A 509 -44.22 -0.97 -2.90
CA ILE A 509 -43.93 0.29 -3.60
C ILE A 509 -42.41 0.38 -3.78
N VAL A 510 -41.98 0.27 -5.04
CA VAL A 510 -40.56 0.18 -5.38
C VAL A 510 -40.18 1.27 -6.38
N PRO A 511 -39.37 2.27 -5.97
CA PRO A 511 -39.07 2.66 -4.58
C PRO A 511 -40.25 3.41 -3.91
N SER A 512 -40.45 3.26 -2.60
CA SER A 512 -41.47 3.99 -1.83
C SER A 512 -41.15 5.47 -1.60
N SER A 513 -39.89 5.85 -1.80
CA SER A 513 -39.44 7.24 -1.82
C SER A 513 -38.33 7.42 -2.84
N VAL A 514 -38.40 8.52 -3.60
CA VAL A 514 -37.45 8.83 -4.68
C VAL A 514 -37.02 10.29 -4.62
N THR A 515 -35.74 10.55 -4.83
CA THR A 515 -35.23 11.91 -5.04
C THR A 515 -35.17 12.19 -6.54
N ILE A 516 -35.92 13.20 -6.98
CA ILE A 516 -35.98 13.59 -8.39
C ILE A 516 -34.65 14.22 -8.81
N GLN A 517 -34.10 13.74 -9.92
CA GLN A 517 -32.90 14.29 -10.55
C GLN A 517 -33.31 15.13 -11.75
N GLY A 518 -32.55 16.18 -12.05
CA GLY A 518 -32.91 17.11 -13.11
C GLY A 518 -32.87 16.48 -14.49
N SER A 519 -33.84 16.83 -15.34
CA SER A 519 -33.97 16.36 -16.72
C SER A 519 -34.05 14.83 -16.88
N GLN A 520 -34.53 14.12 -15.86
CA GLN A 520 -34.75 12.67 -15.87
C GLN A 520 -36.18 12.34 -15.47
N THR A 521 -36.69 11.21 -15.96
CA THR A 521 -37.93 10.60 -15.45
C THR A 521 -37.57 9.44 -14.53
N VAL A 522 -37.84 9.59 -13.23
CA VAL A 522 -37.70 8.50 -12.26
C VAL A 522 -39.00 7.70 -12.26
N SER A 523 -38.91 6.38 -12.31
CA SER A 523 -40.08 5.49 -12.33
C SER A 523 -40.28 4.81 -10.98
N VAL A 524 -41.53 4.73 -10.52
CA VAL A 524 -41.98 3.98 -9.36
C VAL A 524 -43.05 2.99 -9.81
N ILE A 525 -42.97 1.76 -9.34
CA ILE A 525 -44.02 0.76 -9.53
C ILE A 525 -44.73 0.57 -8.20
N VAL A 526 -46.05 0.67 -8.21
CA VAL A 526 -46.93 0.42 -7.06
C VAL A 526 -47.65 -0.90 -7.34
N THR A 527 -47.13 -1.99 -6.81
CA THR A 527 -47.66 -3.33 -7.01
C THR A 527 -48.64 -3.68 -5.89
N ASN A 528 -49.86 -4.10 -6.24
CA ASN A 528 -50.78 -4.74 -5.31
C ASN A 528 -50.83 -6.24 -5.62
N PRO A 529 -50.17 -7.08 -4.82
CA PRO A 529 -50.38 -8.52 -4.91
C PRO A 529 -51.83 -8.84 -4.55
N LEU A 530 -52.48 -9.60 -5.42
CA LEU A 530 -53.80 -10.16 -5.21
C LEU A 530 -53.63 -11.66 -5.02
N ASP A 531 -53.90 -12.12 -3.80
CA ASP A 531 -53.79 -13.53 -3.41
C ASP A 531 -55.18 -14.15 -3.36
N GLY A 532 -55.30 -15.41 -3.78
CA GLY A 532 -56.55 -16.15 -3.66
C GLY A 532 -56.81 -16.51 -2.21
N ASP A 533 -58.03 -16.29 -1.72
CA ASP A 533 -58.38 -16.62 -0.34
C ASP A 533 -58.34 -18.15 -0.16
N CYS A 534 -57.46 -18.62 0.73
CA CYS A 534 -57.31 -20.04 1.02
C CYS A 534 -58.59 -20.64 1.62
N ALA A 535 -58.97 -21.82 1.14
CA ALA A 535 -60.13 -22.56 1.62
C ALA A 535 -59.90 -24.08 1.62
N ILE A 536 -59.93 -24.69 2.82
CA ILE A 536 -59.90 -26.14 3.01
C ILE A 536 -61.31 -26.70 2.82
N ASN A 537 -61.48 -27.68 1.91
CA ASN A 537 -62.77 -28.35 1.71
C ASN A 537 -63.06 -29.34 2.86
N GLN A 538 -64.32 -29.77 2.97
CA GLN A 538 -64.71 -30.78 3.97
C GLN A 538 -64.00 -32.12 3.71
N PRO A 539 -63.28 -32.69 4.69
CA PRO A 539 -62.48 -33.90 4.51
C PRO A 539 -63.32 -35.17 4.49
N VAL A 540 -62.80 -36.21 3.84
CA VAL A 540 -63.25 -37.59 4.01
C VAL A 540 -62.43 -38.25 5.11
N ILE A 541 -63.10 -38.73 6.16
CA ILE A 541 -62.47 -39.34 7.35
C ILE A 541 -62.89 -40.81 7.47
N THR A 542 -61.92 -41.71 7.64
CA THR A 542 -62.17 -43.16 7.80
C THR A 542 -61.50 -43.67 9.08
N PRO A 543 -62.27 -44.12 10.09
CA PRO A 543 -61.69 -44.64 11.34
C PRO A 543 -61.09 -46.04 11.16
N HIS A 544 -60.05 -46.36 11.93
CA HIS A 544 -59.35 -47.64 11.96
C HIS A 544 -59.17 -48.10 13.41
N CYS A 545 -59.62 -49.31 13.74
CA CYS A 545 -59.49 -49.86 15.08
C CYS A 545 -58.19 -50.64 15.24
N TYR A 546 -57.55 -50.49 16.40
CA TYR A 546 -56.38 -51.24 16.84
C TYR A 546 -56.74 -52.07 18.07
N ASN A 547 -56.57 -53.38 17.93
CA ASN A 547 -56.62 -54.29 19.07
C ASN A 547 -55.31 -54.11 19.84
N ASN A 548 -55.38 -53.73 21.12
CA ASN A 548 -54.21 -53.52 21.97
C ASN A 548 -53.55 -54.84 22.42
N GLY A 549 -53.86 -55.93 21.71
CA GLY A 549 -53.29 -57.26 21.90
C GLY A 549 -53.95 -58.05 23.04
N THR A 550 -54.99 -57.51 23.67
CA THR A 550 -55.76 -58.22 24.70
C THR A 550 -57.09 -58.73 24.12
N SER A 551 -57.90 -59.36 24.95
CA SER A 551 -59.28 -59.71 24.58
C SER A 551 -60.30 -58.76 25.21
N ASP A 552 -59.81 -57.74 25.92
CA ASP A 552 -60.64 -56.77 26.61
C ASP A 552 -60.96 -55.62 25.66
N SER A 553 -62.18 -55.64 25.10
CA SER A 553 -62.64 -54.59 24.19
C SER A 553 -62.65 -53.17 24.77
N ALA A 554 -62.41 -52.99 26.07
CA ALA A 554 -62.31 -51.68 26.72
C ALA A 554 -60.93 -51.03 26.56
N ASP A 555 -59.88 -51.78 26.20
CA ASP A 555 -58.54 -51.23 25.95
C ASP A 555 -58.22 -51.05 24.45
N ASP A 556 -59.14 -51.44 23.58
CA ASP A 556 -59.02 -51.21 22.14
C ASP A 556 -58.96 -49.71 21.85
N THR A 557 -58.03 -49.34 20.99
CA THR A 557 -57.84 -47.97 20.54
C THR A 557 -58.26 -47.82 19.10
N PHE A 558 -58.40 -46.59 18.63
CA PHE A 558 -58.62 -46.29 17.22
C PHE A 558 -57.74 -45.12 16.77
N GLY A 559 -57.37 -45.17 15.50
CA GLY A 559 -56.88 -44.04 14.74
C GLY A 559 -57.83 -43.72 13.57
N PHE A 560 -57.46 -42.77 12.73
CA PHE A 560 -58.23 -42.43 11.54
C PHE A 560 -57.31 -42.07 10.36
N ARG A 561 -57.81 -42.33 9.14
CA ARG A 561 -57.29 -41.75 7.91
C ARG A 561 -58.12 -40.53 7.56
N ILE A 562 -57.47 -39.53 6.99
CA ILE A 562 -58.10 -38.29 6.54
C ILE A 562 -57.60 -37.94 5.14
N ASN A 563 -58.50 -37.56 4.24
CA ASN A 563 -58.14 -37.03 2.93
C ASN A 563 -58.97 -35.78 2.68
N THR A 564 -58.33 -34.68 2.33
CA THR A 564 -58.99 -33.42 2.05
C THR A 564 -58.38 -32.73 0.84
N THR A 565 -59.15 -31.83 0.26
CA THR A 565 -58.76 -31.00 -0.89
C THR A 565 -58.88 -29.54 -0.47
N GLY A 566 -58.33 -28.61 -1.24
CA GLY A 566 -58.50 -27.18 -0.96
C GLY A 566 -58.29 -26.32 -2.19
N ASN A 567 -58.66 -25.04 -2.07
CA ASN A 567 -58.36 -24.01 -3.07
C ASN A 567 -57.35 -23.03 -2.46
N PHE A 568 -56.30 -22.70 -3.22
CA PHE A 568 -55.21 -21.82 -2.75
C PHE A 568 -54.59 -22.27 -1.42
N VAL A 569 -54.55 -23.60 -1.22
CA VAL A 569 -53.90 -24.27 -0.08
C VAL A 569 -52.47 -24.66 -0.43
N ALA A 570 -51.63 -24.87 0.58
CA ALA A 570 -50.31 -25.46 0.45
C ALA A 570 -50.38 -26.91 -0.07
N THR A 571 -49.22 -27.54 -0.27
CA THR A 571 -49.17 -28.99 -0.55
C THR A 571 -49.49 -29.85 0.67
N MET A 572 -49.41 -29.26 1.87
CA MET A 572 -49.50 -29.95 3.15
C MET A 572 -50.35 -29.15 4.14
N TYR A 573 -51.03 -29.83 5.05
CA TYR A 573 -51.74 -29.25 6.18
C TYR A 573 -51.34 -29.94 7.48
N ASP A 574 -51.61 -29.25 8.58
CA ASP A 574 -51.43 -29.75 9.91
C ASP A 574 -52.76 -30.17 10.52
N ILE A 575 -52.72 -31.26 11.27
CA ILE A 575 -53.80 -31.65 12.17
C ILE A 575 -53.46 -31.10 13.55
N ARG A 576 -54.46 -30.50 14.21
CA ARG A 576 -54.36 -29.96 15.57
C ARG A 576 -55.51 -30.43 16.45
N GLY A 577 -55.30 -30.45 17.76
CA GLY A 577 -56.36 -30.68 18.75
C GLY A 577 -56.21 -32.00 19.49
N ALA A 578 -57.03 -33.01 19.19
CA ALA A 578 -56.92 -34.31 19.85
C ALA A 578 -55.57 -35.01 19.57
N ILE A 579 -54.95 -34.71 18.42
CA ILE A 579 -53.57 -35.03 18.10
C ILE A 579 -52.99 -33.89 17.26
N ASP A 580 -51.70 -33.62 17.45
CA ASP A 580 -50.97 -32.70 16.61
C ASP A 580 -50.09 -33.51 15.64
N VAL A 581 -50.36 -33.37 14.34
CA VAL A 581 -49.59 -34.02 13.26
C VAL A 581 -49.23 -32.95 12.25
N ASP A 582 -47.94 -32.83 11.99
CA ASP A 582 -47.42 -31.93 10.95
C ASP A 582 -47.30 -32.69 9.63
N ASP A 583 -47.28 -31.95 8.53
CA ASP A 583 -46.92 -32.45 7.20
C ASP A 583 -47.89 -33.51 6.64
N VAL A 584 -49.19 -33.26 6.69
CA VAL A 584 -50.19 -34.15 6.06
C VAL A 584 -50.51 -33.68 4.64
N PRO A 585 -50.27 -34.48 3.59
CA PRO A 585 -50.48 -34.05 2.22
C PRO A 585 -51.97 -33.90 1.86
N TYR A 586 -52.31 -32.84 1.11
CA TYR A 586 -53.60 -32.73 0.44
C TYR A 586 -53.74 -33.75 -0.71
N ASP A 587 -54.98 -34.01 -1.12
CA ASP A 587 -55.34 -34.80 -2.31
C ASP A 587 -54.76 -36.23 -2.35
N SER A 588 -54.33 -36.76 -1.21
CA SER A 588 -53.75 -38.10 -1.09
C SER A 588 -54.24 -38.81 0.17
N GLU A 589 -54.22 -40.14 0.12
CA GLU A 589 -54.65 -40.94 1.27
C GLU A 589 -53.56 -40.90 2.35
N SER A 590 -53.89 -40.33 3.50
CA SER A 590 -52.95 -40.24 4.62
C SER A 590 -52.69 -41.57 5.31
N GLY A 591 -51.63 -41.59 6.14
CA GLY A 591 -51.42 -42.62 7.14
C GLY A 591 -52.56 -42.67 8.16
N ILE A 592 -52.51 -43.64 9.07
CA ILE A 592 -53.46 -43.68 10.18
C ILE A 592 -52.88 -42.86 11.34
N TYR A 593 -53.64 -41.87 11.81
CA TYR A 593 -53.24 -40.98 12.91
C TYR A 593 -54.02 -41.27 14.19
N GLY A 594 -53.37 -41.08 15.33
CA GLY A 594 -53.97 -41.27 16.65
C GLY A 594 -53.69 -42.63 17.28
N ASN A 595 -54.15 -42.76 18.53
CA ASN A 595 -54.22 -43.99 19.29
C ASN A 595 -55.20 -43.78 20.45
N PHE A 596 -56.43 -43.40 20.13
CA PHE A 596 -57.43 -42.97 21.10
C PHE A 596 -58.18 -44.17 21.64
N LEU A 597 -58.43 -44.23 22.95
CA LEU A 597 -59.26 -45.30 23.52
C LEU A 597 -60.67 -45.20 22.95
N ILE A 598 -61.20 -46.32 22.44
CA ILE A 598 -62.57 -46.37 21.90
C ILE A 598 -63.61 -46.05 23.01
N SER A 599 -63.30 -46.38 24.26
CA SER A 599 -64.13 -46.08 25.43
C SER A 599 -64.34 -44.58 25.68
N ASP A 600 -63.41 -43.74 25.22
CA ASP A 600 -63.42 -42.30 25.48
C ASP A 600 -64.31 -41.53 24.48
N GLY A 601 -64.80 -42.20 23.44
CA GLY A 601 -65.74 -41.67 22.48
C GLY A 601 -65.11 -40.83 21.36
N ASN A 602 -65.90 -39.95 20.75
CA ASN A 602 -65.49 -39.17 19.59
C ASN A 602 -64.42 -38.13 19.94
N VAL A 603 -63.50 -37.87 19.00
CA VAL A 603 -62.45 -36.86 19.16
C VAL A 603 -62.65 -35.70 18.19
N ASN A 604 -62.23 -34.50 18.57
CA ASN A 604 -62.32 -33.28 17.75
C ASN A 604 -60.93 -32.88 17.27
N ILE A 605 -60.81 -32.56 15.98
CA ILE A 605 -59.58 -32.05 15.37
C ILE A 605 -59.87 -30.77 14.57
N ASN A 606 -58.82 -29.99 14.35
CA ASN A 606 -58.81 -28.86 13.43
C ASN A 606 -57.75 -29.12 12.36
N LEU A 607 -58.00 -28.64 11.14
CA LEU A 607 -57.00 -28.59 10.08
C LEU A 607 -56.51 -27.16 9.92
N ALA A 608 -55.21 -26.98 9.77
CA ALA A 608 -54.61 -25.70 9.44
C ALA A 608 -53.68 -25.88 8.23
N ASP A 609 -53.80 -25.01 7.24
CA ASP A 609 -52.86 -24.99 6.13
C ASP A 609 -51.45 -24.58 6.63
N GLN A 610 -50.41 -25.21 6.09
CA GLN A 610 -49.04 -24.94 6.54
C GLN A 610 -48.48 -23.59 6.07
N ASP A 611 -48.88 -23.13 4.89
CA ASP A 611 -48.37 -21.86 4.35
C ASP A 611 -49.25 -20.68 4.79
N GLU A 612 -50.49 -20.94 5.19
CA GLU A 612 -51.42 -19.90 5.66
C GLU A 612 -52.12 -20.26 6.98
N ALA A 613 -51.56 -19.80 8.10
CA ALA A 613 -52.08 -20.07 9.45
C ALA A 613 -53.54 -19.62 9.67
N ALA A 614 -54.04 -18.66 8.87
CA ALA A 614 -55.43 -18.20 8.92
C ALA A 614 -56.40 -19.16 8.21
N CYS A 615 -55.89 -20.02 7.32
CA CYS A 615 -56.68 -20.99 6.56
C CYS A 615 -56.89 -22.25 7.40
N GLN A 616 -58.02 -22.31 8.10
CA GLN A 616 -58.32 -23.38 9.04
C GLN A 616 -59.73 -23.93 8.84
N LEU A 617 -59.86 -25.24 9.04
CA LEU A 617 -61.15 -25.91 9.16
C LEU A 617 -61.27 -26.49 10.58
N ASN A 618 -62.09 -25.84 11.39
CA ASN A 618 -62.22 -26.14 12.81
C ASN A 618 -63.41 -27.06 13.11
N ASP A 619 -63.34 -27.73 14.25
CA ASP A 619 -64.41 -28.53 14.84
C ASP A 619 -64.83 -29.78 14.04
N LEU A 620 -63.84 -30.49 13.47
CA LEU A 620 -64.07 -31.75 12.78
C LEU A 620 -64.15 -32.93 13.77
N ILE A 621 -65.33 -33.56 13.81
CA ILE A 621 -65.61 -34.67 14.72
C ILE A 621 -65.24 -36.01 14.07
N ILE A 622 -64.28 -36.72 14.67
CA ILE A 622 -63.94 -38.10 14.34
C ILE A 622 -64.77 -39.02 15.23
N THR A 623 -65.62 -39.84 14.60
CA THR A 623 -66.48 -40.77 15.34
C THR A 623 -65.73 -42.05 15.71
N ALA A 624 -65.79 -42.45 16.98
CA ALA A 624 -65.14 -43.68 17.45
C ALA A 624 -65.78 -44.94 16.81
N PRO A 625 -64.99 -45.87 16.26
CA PRO A 625 -65.50 -47.12 15.70
C PRO A 625 -65.88 -48.13 16.80
N GLN A 626 -66.41 -49.30 16.40
CA GLN A 626 -66.57 -50.43 17.32
C GLN A 626 -65.22 -51.11 17.60
N SER A 627 -65.09 -51.79 18.76
CA SER A 627 -63.90 -52.54 19.20
C SER A 627 -63.50 -53.70 18.27
N CYS A 628 -62.21 -54.04 18.22
CA CYS A 628 -61.60 -55.00 17.30
C CYS A 628 -60.78 -56.12 17.96
N SER A 629 -60.84 -56.24 19.29
CA SER A 629 -60.32 -57.37 20.05
C SER A 629 -60.93 -58.72 19.60
N THR A 630 -60.07 -59.63 19.09
CA THR A 630 -60.36 -61.07 18.87
C THR A 630 -59.37 -61.93 19.68
N THR A 631 -59.83 -62.76 20.61
CA THR A 631 -59.08 -63.58 21.61
C THR A 631 -58.29 -64.77 20.99
N PRO A 632 -57.13 -65.31 21.51
CA PRO A 632 -56.01 -64.80 22.35
C PRO A 632 -54.53 -65.17 21.92
N ALA A 633 -53.56 -64.47 22.55
CA ALA A 633 -52.09 -64.57 22.79
C ALA A 633 -51.18 -65.76 22.35
N CYS A 634 -49.94 -65.41 21.94
CA CYS A 634 -48.77 -66.30 21.85
C CYS A 634 -48.10 -66.48 23.23
N GLU A 635 -48.09 -67.71 23.76
CA GLU A 635 -47.26 -68.11 24.91
C GLU A 635 -46.81 -69.58 24.73
N VAL A 636 -45.83 -69.98 25.54
CA VAL A 636 -45.09 -71.26 25.59
C VAL A 636 -45.87 -72.49 25.09
N VAL A 637 -45.28 -73.22 24.13
CA VAL A 637 -45.87 -74.48 23.63
C VAL A 637 -45.34 -75.67 24.43
N THR A 638 -46.18 -76.28 25.26
CA THR A 638 -45.87 -77.49 26.02
C THR A 638 -46.35 -78.74 25.28
N ASN A 639 -45.48 -79.74 25.15
CA ASN A 639 -45.74 -81.05 24.57
C ASN A 639 -45.70 -82.13 25.66
N THR A 640 -46.80 -82.84 25.87
CA THR A 640 -46.98 -83.86 26.92
C THR A 640 -47.05 -85.25 26.32
N ALA A 641 -46.27 -86.20 26.85
CA ALA A 641 -46.36 -87.62 26.55
C ALA A 641 -46.88 -88.39 27.77
N SER A 642 -47.70 -89.42 27.56
CA SER A 642 -48.23 -90.22 28.65
C SER A 642 -48.32 -91.71 28.32
N VAL A 643 -48.19 -92.54 29.35
CA VAL A 643 -48.35 -94.00 29.24
C VAL A 643 -49.84 -94.28 29.11
N THR A 644 -50.25 -94.80 27.94
CA THR A 644 -51.67 -94.98 27.59
C THR A 644 -52.15 -96.42 27.72
N ALA A 645 -51.24 -97.39 27.80
CA ALA A 645 -51.58 -98.78 28.05
C ALA A 645 -50.41 -99.53 28.66
N VAL A 646 -50.74 -100.41 29.60
CA VAL A 646 -49.84 -101.36 30.24
C VAL A 646 -50.66 -102.61 30.54
N ASN A 647 -50.07 -103.77 30.29
CA ASN A 647 -50.71 -105.09 30.39
C ASN A 647 -50.66 -105.70 31.80
N GLU A 648 -49.86 -105.13 32.69
CA GLU A 648 -49.77 -105.46 34.11
C GLU A 648 -50.35 -104.34 34.99
N ALA A 649 -50.65 -104.61 36.27
CA ALA A 649 -51.15 -103.57 37.18
C ALA A 649 -50.04 -102.59 37.55
N ASP A 650 -50.17 -101.35 37.11
CA ASP A 650 -49.32 -100.24 37.53
C ASP A 650 -49.68 -99.82 38.96
N GLN A 651 -48.69 -99.83 39.86
CA GLN A 651 -48.88 -99.51 41.28
C GLN A 651 -48.88 -98.01 41.57
N ASP A 652 -48.31 -97.18 40.68
CA ASP A 652 -48.26 -95.74 40.84
C ASP A 652 -48.52 -95.04 39.52
N ILE A 653 -49.81 -94.86 39.24
CA ILE A 653 -50.28 -94.23 38.02
C ILE A 653 -49.99 -92.72 37.94
N THR A 654 -49.47 -92.09 39.00
CA THR A 654 -49.31 -90.63 39.06
C THR A 654 -48.11 -90.12 38.26
N ASN A 655 -47.21 -91.01 37.85
CA ASN A 655 -45.99 -90.68 37.10
C ASN A 655 -46.10 -91.00 35.58
N ASN A 656 -47.29 -91.37 35.11
CA ASN A 656 -47.52 -91.81 33.74
C ASN A 656 -47.68 -90.68 32.72
N THR A 657 -47.20 -89.47 33.03
CA THR A 657 -47.22 -88.28 32.16
C THR A 657 -45.89 -87.53 32.28
N GLY A 658 -45.37 -86.99 31.18
CA GLY A 658 -44.21 -86.09 31.17
C GLY A 658 -44.33 -85.00 30.09
N ASP A 659 -43.91 -83.78 30.42
CA ASP A 659 -44.06 -82.58 29.57
C ASP A 659 -42.71 -82.02 29.12
N ALA A 660 -42.67 -81.39 27.95
CA ALA A 660 -41.53 -80.62 27.42
C ALA A 660 -42.01 -79.33 26.74
N THR A 661 -41.42 -78.18 27.09
CA THR A 661 -41.85 -76.87 26.56
C THR A 661 -40.91 -76.29 25.50
N LEU A 662 -41.50 -75.63 24.50
CA LEU A 662 -40.85 -74.87 23.42
C LEU A 662 -41.20 -73.39 23.56
N ARG A 663 -40.18 -72.52 23.53
CA ARG A 663 -40.34 -71.06 23.48
C ARG A 663 -39.83 -70.52 22.16
N VAL A 664 -40.56 -69.58 21.57
CA VAL A 664 -40.14 -68.83 20.38
C VAL A 664 -39.58 -67.48 20.84
N ASN A 665 -38.34 -67.15 20.43
CA ASN A 665 -37.64 -65.91 20.79
C ASN A 665 -37.36 -65.08 19.52
N CYS A 666 -37.50 -63.75 19.60
CA CYS A 666 -37.60 -62.88 18.42
C CYS A 666 -36.65 -61.65 18.46
N ASP A 667 -35.35 -61.85 18.72
CA ASP A 667 -34.32 -60.80 18.58
C ASP A 667 -33.43 -61.06 17.34
N ASP A 668 -33.03 -60.00 16.61
CA ASP A 668 -32.26 -59.97 15.36
C ASP A 668 -30.84 -59.35 15.60
N THR A 669 -29.74 -60.01 15.20
CA THR A 669 -28.34 -59.66 15.59
C THR A 669 -27.43 -59.25 14.40
N GLN A 670 -26.53 -58.25 14.59
CA GLN A 670 -25.54 -57.77 13.58
C GLN A 670 -24.10 -58.31 13.82
N ILE A 671 -23.27 -58.42 12.75
CA ILE A 671 -21.86 -58.90 12.76
C ILE A 671 -20.82 -57.79 12.42
N ASP A 672 -19.56 -57.91 12.87
CA ASP A 672 -18.45 -56.95 12.64
C ASP A 672 -17.15 -57.68 12.24
N LEU A 673 -16.47 -57.27 11.17
CA LEU A 673 -15.30 -57.99 10.59
C LEU A 673 -14.07 -57.07 10.40
N SER A 674 -12.88 -57.57 10.74
CA SER A 674 -11.59 -56.87 10.65
C SER A 674 -10.56 -57.65 9.83
N LEU A 675 -9.79 -56.98 8.95
CA LEU A 675 -8.81 -57.62 8.07
C LEU A 675 -7.44 -56.95 8.16
N THR A 676 -6.37 -57.74 8.28
CA THR A 676 -4.98 -57.26 8.29
C THR A 676 -4.12 -57.99 7.25
N LYS A 677 -3.11 -57.33 6.66
CA LYS A 677 -2.16 -57.90 5.70
C LYS A 677 -0.73 -57.50 6.03
N THR A 678 0.20 -58.44 6.01
CA THR A 678 1.63 -58.21 6.29
C THR A 678 2.52 -58.90 5.25
N ALA A 679 3.73 -58.39 5.05
CA ALA A 679 4.76 -59.01 4.20
C ALA A 679 5.85 -59.61 5.10
N SER A 680 6.41 -60.75 4.73
CA SER A 680 7.47 -61.42 5.49
C SER A 680 8.74 -60.59 5.55
N GLU A 681 9.01 -59.81 4.50
CA GLU A 681 10.13 -58.88 4.41
C GLU A 681 9.67 -57.67 3.57
N THR A 682 10.04 -56.46 3.99
CA THR A 682 9.65 -55.22 3.30
C THR A 682 10.76 -54.64 2.43
N THR A 683 11.99 -55.17 2.53
CA THR A 683 13.12 -54.81 1.68
C THR A 683 13.83 -56.07 1.22
N VAL A 684 13.76 -56.37 -0.08
CA VAL A 684 14.37 -57.58 -0.66
C VAL A 684 15.07 -57.25 -1.98
N GLN A 685 15.98 -58.13 -2.41
CA GLN A 685 16.63 -58.00 -3.71
C GLN A 685 15.75 -58.59 -4.82
N ARG A 686 15.95 -58.14 -6.06
CA ARG A 686 15.29 -58.75 -7.22
C ARG A 686 15.56 -60.26 -7.25
N GLY A 687 14.51 -61.04 -7.51
CA GLY A 687 14.52 -62.50 -7.48
C GLY A 687 14.23 -63.12 -6.11
N SER A 688 14.12 -62.33 -5.04
CA SER A 688 13.75 -62.85 -3.72
C SER A 688 12.31 -63.33 -3.67
N VAL A 689 12.09 -64.39 -2.90
CA VAL A 689 10.74 -64.92 -2.62
C VAL A 689 10.24 -64.29 -1.31
N VAL A 690 9.07 -63.66 -1.37
CA VAL A 690 8.41 -62.98 -0.24
C VAL A 690 7.03 -63.58 -0.06
N THR A 691 6.57 -63.64 1.19
CA THR A 691 5.24 -64.13 1.53
C THR A 691 4.40 -63.02 2.14
N TYR A 692 3.18 -62.84 1.65
CA TYR A 692 2.15 -62.01 2.26
C TYR A 692 1.21 -62.86 3.10
N THR A 693 0.86 -62.40 4.30
CA THR A 693 -0.13 -63.06 5.18
C THR A 693 -1.28 -62.11 5.45
N LEU A 694 -2.49 -62.56 5.09
CA LEU A 694 -3.76 -61.90 5.39
C LEU A 694 -4.46 -62.60 6.53
N THR A 695 -5.09 -61.86 7.43
CA THR A 695 -5.84 -62.38 8.59
C THR A 695 -7.16 -61.62 8.74
N LEU A 696 -8.28 -62.33 8.59
CA LEU A 696 -9.64 -61.85 8.78
C LEU A 696 -10.18 -62.32 10.13
N GLU A 697 -10.72 -61.43 10.94
CA GLU A 697 -11.34 -61.70 12.24
C GLU A 697 -12.81 -61.28 12.24
N ASN A 698 -13.69 -62.10 12.80
CA ASN A 698 -15.04 -61.68 13.17
C ASN A 698 -15.05 -61.20 14.62
N GLN A 699 -15.19 -59.89 14.81
CA GLN A 699 -15.11 -59.23 16.11
C GLN A 699 -16.46 -59.15 16.83
N SER A 700 -17.55 -59.67 16.25
CA SER A 700 -18.84 -59.83 16.97
C SER A 700 -18.94 -61.18 17.69
N SER A 701 -19.98 -61.39 18.49
CA SER A 701 -20.29 -62.70 19.10
C SER A 701 -21.02 -63.65 18.15
N GLU A 702 -21.42 -63.16 16.97
CA GLU A 702 -22.36 -63.82 16.08
C GLU A 702 -21.66 -64.43 14.87
N LEU A 703 -22.22 -65.49 14.29
CA LEU A 703 -21.66 -66.17 13.12
C LEU A 703 -21.77 -65.29 11.86
N GLY A 704 -20.63 -64.91 11.28
CA GLY A 704 -20.58 -64.28 9.97
C GLY A 704 -20.60 -65.34 8.87
N THR A 705 -21.53 -65.27 7.91
CA THR A 705 -21.64 -66.26 6.83
C THR A 705 -21.33 -65.66 5.46
N GLY A 706 -20.81 -66.50 4.55
CA GLY A 706 -20.60 -66.13 3.14
C GLY A 706 -19.52 -65.07 2.88
N ILE A 707 -18.49 -64.98 3.73
CA ILE A 707 -17.49 -63.91 3.67
C ILE A 707 -16.48 -64.15 2.54
N ALA A 708 -16.15 -63.08 1.81
CA ALA A 708 -15.12 -63.07 0.78
C ALA A 708 -14.22 -61.83 0.90
N VAL A 709 -12.92 -62.02 0.69
CA VAL A 709 -11.88 -60.97 0.77
C VAL A 709 -11.18 -60.85 -0.57
N ARG A 710 -10.89 -59.63 -1.04
CA ARG A 710 -10.19 -59.41 -2.31
C ARG A 710 -8.80 -58.81 -2.10
N ASP A 711 -7.79 -59.45 -2.65
CA ASP A 711 -6.39 -59.04 -2.63
C ASP A 711 -5.72 -59.37 -3.98
N GLU A 712 -5.50 -58.34 -4.80
CA GLU A 712 -4.83 -58.46 -6.10
C GLU A 712 -3.34 -58.18 -5.98
N LEU A 713 -2.51 -59.08 -6.50
CA LEU A 713 -1.06 -58.91 -6.48
C LEU A 713 -0.62 -57.85 -7.52
N PRO A 714 0.19 -56.85 -7.13
CA PRO A 714 0.68 -55.82 -8.04
C PRO A 714 1.66 -56.35 -9.10
N ALA A 715 1.88 -55.58 -10.17
CA ALA A 715 2.89 -55.88 -11.18
C ALA A 715 4.32 -55.75 -10.61
N GLY A 716 5.26 -56.56 -11.11
CA GLY A 716 6.65 -56.61 -10.63
C GLY A 716 6.90 -57.65 -9.52
N ILE A 717 5.87 -58.44 -9.18
CA ILE A 717 5.99 -59.68 -8.43
C ILE A 717 5.27 -60.79 -9.21
N THR A 718 5.89 -61.96 -9.29
CA THR A 718 5.31 -63.15 -9.90
C THR A 718 4.73 -64.05 -8.82
N TYR A 719 3.45 -64.41 -8.95
CA TYR A 719 2.80 -65.37 -8.06
C TYR A 719 3.46 -66.75 -8.12
N ILE A 720 3.69 -67.36 -6.94
CA ILE A 720 4.22 -68.72 -6.82
C ILE A 720 3.15 -69.68 -6.28
N SER A 721 2.62 -69.40 -5.09
CA SER A 721 1.67 -70.28 -4.41
C SER A 721 0.82 -69.54 -3.39
N HIS A 722 -0.30 -70.13 -2.96
CA HIS A 722 -1.10 -69.63 -1.85
C HIS A 722 -1.56 -70.79 -0.96
N ILE A 723 -1.80 -70.51 0.32
CA ILE A 723 -2.32 -71.46 1.31
C ILE A 723 -3.36 -70.73 2.18
N PRO A 724 -4.66 -71.00 2.03
CA PRO A 724 -5.69 -70.51 2.94
C PRO A 724 -5.85 -71.44 4.14
N SER A 725 -6.18 -70.90 5.32
CA SER A 725 -6.59 -71.68 6.49
C SER A 725 -8.01 -72.24 6.31
N GLN A 726 -8.86 -71.52 5.57
CA GLN A 726 -10.19 -71.97 5.14
C GLN A 726 -10.60 -71.30 3.83
N GLY A 727 -11.50 -71.96 3.11
CA GLY A 727 -11.98 -71.45 1.84
C GLY A 727 -10.96 -71.59 0.70
N THR A 728 -11.14 -70.81 -0.38
CA THR A 728 -10.33 -70.93 -1.61
C THR A 728 -9.95 -69.57 -2.17
N TYR A 729 -8.70 -69.41 -2.65
CA TYR A 729 -8.24 -68.18 -3.29
C TYR A 729 -8.04 -68.37 -4.79
N ASP A 730 -8.62 -67.47 -5.59
CA ASP A 730 -8.45 -67.42 -7.03
C ASP A 730 -7.43 -66.34 -7.40
N VAL A 731 -6.27 -66.76 -7.89
CA VAL A 731 -5.17 -65.86 -8.28
C VAL A 731 -5.52 -64.96 -9.46
N ALA A 732 -6.42 -65.37 -10.35
CA ALA A 732 -6.78 -64.58 -11.52
C ALA A 732 -7.65 -63.37 -11.15
N THR A 733 -8.48 -63.51 -10.10
CA THR A 733 -9.40 -62.46 -9.64
C THR A 733 -8.95 -61.77 -8.35
N GLY A 734 -7.98 -62.37 -7.65
CA GLY A 734 -7.55 -61.95 -6.34
C GLY A 734 -8.58 -62.20 -5.24
N ILE A 735 -9.64 -63.00 -5.46
CA ILE A 735 -10.70 -63.21 -4.46
C ILE A 735 -10.43 -64.46 -3.64
N TRP A 736 -10.38 -64.28 -2.33
CA TRP A 736 -10.41 -65.33 -1.31
C TRP A 736 -11.83 -65.51 -0.78
N GLN A 737 -12.47 -66.61 -1.14
CA GLN A 737 -13.78 -67.01 -0.61
C GLN A 737 -13.57 -67.69 0.73
N VAL A 738 -13.69 -66.94 1.84
CA VAL A 738 -13.39 -67.40 3.20
C VAL A 738 -14.49 -68.31 3.76
N GLY A 739 -15.75 -68.04 3.40
CA GLY A 739 -16.92 -68.75 3.90
C GLY A 739 -17.37 -68.22 5.26
N ASP A 740 -17.82 -69.11 6.14
CA ASP A 740 -18.37 -68.72 7.43
C ASP A 740 -17.26 -68.61 8.49
N VAL A 741 -17.34 -67.60 9.35
CA VAL A 741 -16.41 -67.34 10.46
C VAL A 741 -17.21 -67.08 11.74
N GLN A 742 -17.05 -67.92 12.75
CA GLN A 742 -17.74 -67.77 14.04
C GLN A 742 -17.32 -66.46 14.73
N GLY A 743 -18.19 -65.94 15.58
CA GLY A 743 -17.90 -64.75 16.38
C GLY A 743 -16.65 -64.95 17.24
N GLN A 744 -15.80 -63.94 17.30
CA GLN A 744 -14.47 -63.94 17.93
C GLN A 744 -13.44 -64.91 17.33
N GLU A 745 -13.67 -65.47 16.13
CA GLU A 745 -12.70 -66.34 15.43
C GLU A 745 -12.04 -65.66 14.22
N GLN A 746 -10.93 -66.25 13.73
CA GLN A 746 -10.13 -65.72 12.62
C GLN A 746 -9.81 -66.76 11.53
N ALA A 747 -9.69 -66.29 10.30
CA ALA A 747 -9.21 -67.04 9.14
C ALA A 747 -7.98 -66.34 8.53
N THR A 748 -7.03 -67.10 7.96
CA THR A 748 -5.82 -66.54 7.31
C THR A 748 -5.58 -67.03 5.88
N LEU A 749 -4.92 -66.22 5.06
CA LEU A 749 -4.43 -66.56 3.73
C LEU A 749 -2.98 -66.14 3.56
N ILE A 750 -2.14 -67.09 3.18
CA ILE A 750 -0.71 -66.88 2.95
C ILE A 750 -0.41 -66.98 1.45
N ILE A 751 0.15 -65.93 0.84
CA ILE A 751 0.47 -65.86 -0.59
C ILE A 751 1.98 -65.66 -0.77
N THR A 752 2.64 -66.58 -1.48
CA THR A 752 4.07 -66.52 -1.77
C THR A 752 4.31 -66.07 -3.21
N VAL A 753 5.22 -65.12 -3.38
CA VAL A 753 5.54 -64.46 -4.65
C VAL A 753 7.07 -64.34 -4.82
N SER A 754 7.59 -64.27 -6.04
CA SER A 754 8.96 -63.81 -6.31
C SER A 754 8.94 -62.37 -6.81
N VAL A 755 9.91 -61.56 -6.42
CA VAL A 755 10.08 -60.20 -6.93
C VAL A 755 10.83 -60.22 -8.26
N ASP A 756 10.28 -59.58 -9.30
CA ASP A 756 10.73 -59.69 -10.70
C ASP A 756 11.96 -58.84 -11.07
#